data_AF-A0AA96W1Y7-F1
#
_entry.id   AF-A0AA96W1Y7-F1
#
_cell.length_a   1.000
_cell.length_b   1.000
_cell.length_c   1.000
_cell.angle_alpha   90.00
_cell.angle_beta   90.00
_cell.angle_gamma   90.00
#
_symmetry.space_group_name_H-M   'P 1'
#
loop_
_entity.id
_entity.type
_entity.pdbx_description
1 polymer ?
#
loop_
_entity_poly.entity_id
_entity_poly.type
_entity_poly.pdbx_seq_one_letter_code
_entity_poly.pdbx_strand_id
1 'polypeptide(L)'
;MAKSARERLGVLLGGAKATEFSARLDAPADGVRLEVAGVGPVRLPLRAPQVKKLIAVARPALFGRGEATLSDSSVRDTWQIPPDQVTLGGPAWPTLLDGALEYFRDELGFPASARLRAEPHALLVYGKGQFFLPHQDSEKDDAMVGTLVLSLPSAHTGGELVIGHAGQSRTYRASRTELGLVAFYADCPHKVTPVRTGYRVTLTLNLLAERAAPEQESGPLDDLAHCLEQHFDTPARPRYGGPYSDPPRRLVYLLDHEYTQRGLGWGRLKGADAERAALLRAAAAQAGCETVLALAEVKETWDATPAGYDPWDDYGYDEEEDGEEEGEEAAAVDGAGADEDYELGELIDDEITLGWWTGPDGADGEEISLYVRDYESCASTPSTDLKPYDSQYEGYMGNYGNTLDRWYRRAAVVVWPRERAFAARGEAGSRWALEELQARITTGDRDGARAAAESLAPFWKGSGVQPGQLGSALRVAEGLRAPGTAAMLLEPFRIDALTPEHADDLAAVAKRYGVPWLGQVTEGWFGARNRFEEHRYDWTERLPQLCAALCSARSPAVAQLLLTGAWTQVDGELRLWAATGPAEIRRARLDRLSLPLLRILEAADAQLRGRIMAALRSCQDTVLECLLPMLRHAAREQTEGELRSAGLGAVARECGDRLGALARRAPRAADDWSVAWTGCGCELCGGLGEFLGSRSRRTLEWPLAKDGRRHVHSRIDTAELPVSHVTRRQGRPYTLVLTKTEELFTRERATRRQAGADLAWLASTWDLSGEAGVDTRL
;
A
#
# COMPACT_ATOMS: atom_id res chain seq x y z
N MET A 1 -9.35 29.25 18.68
CA MET A 1 -10.02 29.22 17.36
C MET A 1 -11.44 28.73 17.56
N ALA A 2 -12.40 29.15 16.73
CA ALA A 2 -13.76 28.60 16.81
C ALA A 2 -13.71 27.11 16.43
N LYS A 3 -14.33 26.24 17.23
CA LYS A 3 -14.38 24.79 16.93
C LYS A 3 -15.06 24.56 15.58
N SER A 4 -14.52 23.66 14.77
CA SER A 4 -15.14 23.26 13.49
C SER A 4 -16.49 22.55 13.70
N ALA A 5 -17.29 22.37 12.65
CA ALA A 5 -18.59 21.70 12.75
C ALA A 5 -18.44 20.24 13.23
N ARG A 6 -17.46 19.50 12.69
CA ARG A 6 -17.10 18.14 13.12
C ARG A 6 -16.67 18.07 14.59
N GLU A 7 -15.91 19.05 15.09
CA GLU A 7 -15.49 19.09 16.49
C GLU A 7 -16.65 19.36 17.43
N ARG A 8 -17.61 20.21 17.04
CA ARG A 8 -18.85 20.42 17.81
C ARG A 8 -19.70 19.16 17.82
N LEU A 9 -19.82 18.47 16.69
CA LEU A 9 -20.52 17.19 16.58
C LEU A 9 -19.91 16.14 17.51
N GLY A 10 -18.57 16.01 17.55
CA GLY A 10 -17.87 15.11 18.47
C GLY A 10 -18.13 15.45 19.95
N VAL A 11 -18.21 16.73 20.31
CA VAL A 11 -18.57 17.16 21.68
C VAL A 11 -20.02 16.82 22.03
N LEU A 12 -20.97 17.05 21.12
CA LEU A 12 -22.39 16.73 21.35
C LEU A 12 -22.61 15.22 21.55
N LEU A 13 -21.95 14.39 20.74
CA LEU A 13 -22.00 12.92 20.88
C LEU A 13 -21.25 12.43 22.14
N GLY A 14 -20.32 13.23 22.68
CA GLY A 14 -19.63 12.92 23.94
C GLY A 14 -20.52 13.01 25.18
N GLY A 15 -21.70 13.63 25.08
CA GLY A 15 -22.68 13.76 26.18
C GLY A 15 -23.51 12.50 26.46
N ALA A 16 -23.29 11.41 25.73
CA ALA A 16 -23.91 10.11 25.93
C ALA A 16 -23.73 9.60 27.37
N LYS A 17 -24.65 8.76 27.85
CA LYS A 17 -24.63 8.28 29.24
C LYS A 17 -23.37 7.44 29.48
N ALA A 18 -22.67 7.68 30.59
CA ALA A 18 -21.50 6.87 30.96
C ALA A 18 -21.94 5.41 31.15
N THR A 19 -21.33 4.51 30.39
CA THR A 19 -21.56 3.06 30.42
C THR A 19 -20.32 2.35 30.96
N GLU A 20 -20.49 1.17 31.52
CA GLU A 20 -19.38 0.43 32.13
C GLU A 20 -18.74 -0.54 31.14
N PHE A 21 -17.41 -0.52 31.03
CA PHE A 21 -16.69 -1.51 30.22
C PHE A 21 -16.61 -2.88 30.91
N SER A 22 -16.86 -2.91 32.23
CA SER A 22 -16.98 -4.13 33.02
C SER A 22 -17.83 -3.90 34.27
N ALA A 23 -18.59 -4.92 34.66
CA ALA A 23 -19.46 -4.89 35.83
C ALA A 23 -19.35 -6.18 36.64
N ARG A 24 -19.74 -6.12 37.93
CA ARG A 24 -19.71 -7.27 38.85
C ARG A 24 -21.05 -7.45 39.55
N LEU A 25 -21.47 -8.71 39.67
CA LEU A 25 -22.57 -9.15 40.52
C LEU A 25 -22.09 -10.28 41.44
N ASP A 26 -22.29 -10.15 42.74
CA ASP A 26 -22.07 -11.23 43.69
C ASP A 26 -23.39 -11.95 43.99
N ALA A 27 -23.36 -13.27 44.10
CA ALA A 27 -24.54 -14.09 44.31
C ALA A 27 -24.28 -15.28 45.25
N PRO A 28 -25.31 -15.76 45.99
CA PRO A 28 -25.18 -16.97 46.78
C PRO A 28 -24.83 -18.20 45.93
N ALA A 29 -23.92 -19.04 46.42
CA ALA A 29 -23.59 -20.32 45.78
C ALA A 29 -24.64 -21.42 46.05
N ASP A 30 -25.57 -21.17 46.97
CA ASP A 30 -26.60 -22.12 47.39
C ASP A 30 -27.57 -22.43 46.24
N GLY A 31 -27.84 -23.71 46.02
CA GLY A 31 -28.74 -24.15 44.94
C GLY A 31 -28.11 -24.18 43.55
N VAL A 32 -26.84 -23.76 43.39
CA VAL A 32 -26.05 -23.96 42.17
C VAL A 32 -25.33 -25.31 42.25
N ARG A 33 -25.41 -26.10 41.18
CA ARG A 33 -24.81 -27.42 41.04
C ARG A 33 -23.84 -27.42 39.88
N LEU A 34 -22.60 -27.82 40.16
CA LEU A 34 -21.56 -28.03 39.17
C LEU A 34 -21.26 -29.53 39.09
N GLU A 35 -21.26 -30.07 37.88
CA GLU A 35 -20.86 -31.44 37.59
C GLU A 35 -19.78 -31.44 36.52
N VAL A 36 -18.74 -32.25 36.72
CA VAL A 36 -17.60 -32.37 35.80
C VAL A 36 -17.39 -33.82 35.43
N ALA A 37 -17.34 -34.12 34.13
CA ALA A 37 -17.10 -35.46 33.62
C ALA A 37 -15.79 -36.05 34.21
N GLY A 38 -15.84 -37.30 34.66
CA GLY A 38 -14.70 -37.95 35.33
C GLY A 38 -14.47 -37.57 36.81
N VAL A 39 -15.13 -36.52 37.31
CA VAL A 39 -15.07 -36.11 38.74
C VAL A 39 -16.41 -36.30 39.45
N GLY A 40 -17.52 -36.09 38.74
CA GLY A 40 -18.89 -36.10 39.28
C GLY A 40 -19.27 -34.76 39.93
N PRO A 41 -20.23 -34.77 40.88
CA PRO A 41 -20.70 -33.56 41.54
C PRO A 41 -19.61 -32.81 42.32
N VAL A 42 -19.44 -31.52 42.01
CA VAL A 42 -18.51 -30.59 42.63
C VAL A 42 -19.26 -29.76 43.67
N ARG A 43 -18.76 -29.71 44.92
CA ARG A 43 -19.43 -29.02 46.03
C ARG A 43 -18.77 -27.67 46.26
N LEU A 44 -19.60 -26.62 46.30
CA LEU A 44 -19.16 -25.26 46.63
C LEU A 44 -19.30 -25.01 48.15
N PRO A 45 -18.40 -24.25 48.79
CA PRO A 45 -17.13 -23.73 48.29
C PRO A 45 -16.09 -24.85 48.02
N LEU A 46 -15.30 -24.68 46.97
CA LEU A 46 -14.27 -25.63 46.54
C LEU A 46 -13.14 -25.74 47.57
N ARG A 47 -12.78 -26.99 47.88
CA ARG A 47 -11.64 -27.34 48.75
C ARG A 47 -10.54 -28.03 47.95
N ALA A 48 -9.30 -27.89 48.41
CA ALA A 48 -8.11 -28.42 47.72
C ALA A 48 -8.22 -29.89 47.26
N PRO A 49 -8.79 -30.85 48.04
CA PRO A 49 -8.93 -32.23 47.55
C PRO A 49 -9.82 -32.36 46.31
N GLN A 50 -10.87 -31.55 46.20
CA GLN A 50 -11.76 -31.57 45.04
C GLN A 50 -11.13 -30.85 43.85
N VAL A 51 -10.42 -29.74 44.08
CA VAL A 51 -9.67 -29.04 43.02
C VAL A 51 -8.58 -29.93 42.42
N LYS A 52 -7.88 -30.73 43.23
CA LYS A 52 -6.91 -31.72 42.72
C LYS A 52 -7.53 -32.77 41.79
N LYS A 53 -8.80 -33.15 42.03
CA LYS A 53 -9.53 -34.04 41.10
C LYS A 53 -9.86 -33.33 39.78
N LEU A 54 -10.22 -32.04 39.83
CA LEU A 54 -10.41 -31.23 38.63
C LEU A 54 -9.12 -31.14 37.81
N ILE A 55 -7.99 -30.85 38.46
CA ILE A 55 -6.67 -30.79 37.79
C ILE A 55 -6.33 -32.12 37.11
N ALA A 56 -6.67 -33.26 37.73
CA ALA A 56 -6.37 -34.59 37.18
C ALA A 56 -7.11 -34.91 35.87
N VAL A 57 -8.24 -34.25 35.59
CA VAL A 57 -8.99 -34.39 34.33
C VAL A 57 -8.81 -33.19 33.40
N ALA A 58 -8.08 -32.16 33.84
CA ALA A 58 -7.83 -30.96 33.08
C ALA A 58 -6.59 -31.10 32.17
N ARG A 59 -6.49 -30.21 31.19
CA ARG A 59 -5.32 -30.06 30.31
C ARG A 59 -4.74 -28.66 30.46
N PRO A 60 -3.45 -28.44 30.16
CA PRO A 60 -2.92 -27.08 30.03
C PRO A 60 -3.77 -26.25 29.06
N ALA A 61 -4.03 -24.99 29.41
CA ALA A 61 -4.79 -24.10 28.55
C ALA A 61 -3.90 -23.51 27.46
N LEU A 62 -4.48 -23.35 26.26
CA LEU A 62 -3.81 -22.73 25.11
C LEU A 62 -4.16 -21.24 25.07
N PHE A 63 -3.38 -20.43 24.35
CA PHE A 63 -3.71 -19.02 24.09
C PHE A 63 -3.61 -18.71 22.58
N GLY A 64 -4.29 -17.66 22.14
CA GLY A 64 -4.25 -17.20 20.75
C GLY A 64 -3.14 -16.17 20.51
N ARG A 65 -2.44 -16.27 19.38
CA ARG A 65 -1.55 -15.22 18.84
C ARG A 65 -1.84 -15.05 17.35
N GLY A 66 -2.63 -14.03 17.00
CA GLY A 66 -3.21 -13.92 15.66
C GLY A 66 -4.12 -15.12 15.38
N GLU A 67 -3.89 -15.81 14.25
CA GLU A 67 -4.65 -17.02 13.87
C GLU A 67 -4.14 -18.32 14.55
N ALA A 68 -2.99 -18.27 15.25
CA ALA A 68 -2.39 -19.45 15.86
C ALA A 68 -2.90 -19.71 17.27
N THR A 69 -3.18 -20.97 17.60
CA THR A 69 -3.43 -21.43 18.98
C THR A 69 -2.18 -22.12 19.51
N LEU A 70 -1.53 -21.54 20.52
CA LEU A 70 -0.22 -21.96 21.02
C LEU A 70 -0.26 -22.35 22.50
N SER A 71 0.68 -23.21 22.92
CA SER A 71 0.96 -23.50 24.33
C SER A 71 2.30 -22.87 24.71
N ASP A 72 2.27 -21.82 25.53
CA ASP A 72 3.47 -21.21 26.13
C ASP A 72 3.16 -20.83 27.58
N SER A 73 3.77 -21.56 28.51
CA SER A 73 3.58 -21.34 29.95
C SER A 73 4.17 -20.02 30.44
N SER A 74 5.00 -19.33 29.66
CA SER A 74 5.46 -17.98 29.99
C SER A 74 4.38 -16.91 29.75
N VAL A 75 3.40 -17.20 28.88
CA VAL A 75 2.29 -16.29 28.55
C VAL A 75 1.01 -16.66 29.32
N ARG A 76 0.68 -17.95 29.34
CA ARG A 76 -0.52 -18.48 30.00
C ARG A 76 -0.18 -19.77 30.73
N ASP A 77 -0.25 -19.72 32.05
CA ASP A 77 -0.11 -20.91 32.90
C ASP A 77 -1.40 -21.13 33.66
N THR A 78 -2.23 -22.06 33.17
CA THR A 78 -3.49 -22.47 33.82
C THR A 78 -3.96 -23.82 33.28
N TRP A 79 -4.75 -24.55 34.09
CA TRP A 79 -5.44 -25.75 33.62
C TRP A 79 -6.85 -25.39 33.14
N GLN A 80 -7.30 -26.04 32.06
CA GLN A 80 -8.65 -25.91 31.53
C GLN A 80 -9.36 -27.28 31.43
N ILE A 81 -10.65 -27.26 31.70
CA ILE A 81 -11.59 -28.34 31.37
C ILE A 81 -12.54 -27.81 30.29
N PRO A 82 -12.64 -28.49 29.13
CA PRO A 82 -13.55 -28.13 28.04
C PRO A 82 -15.03 -28.03 28.46
N PRO A 83 -15.84 -27.20 27.77
CA PRO A 83 -17.20 -26.90 28.20
C PRO A 83 -18.15 -28.09 28.05
N ASP A 84 -17.89 -29.01 27.11
CA ASP A 84 -18.64 -30.26 26.91
C ASP A 84 -18.50 -31.24 28.09
N GLN A 85 -17.51 -31.03 28.96
CA GLN A 85 -17.29 -31.82 30.17
C GLN A 85 -17.83 -31.17 31.44
N VAL A 86 -18.44 -29.98 31.33
CA VAL A 86 -18.88 -29.18 32.47
C VAL A 86 -20.37 -28.92 32.35
N THR A 87 -21.13 -29.30 33.37
CA THR A 87 -22.55 -28.96 33.48
C THR A 87 -22.76 -28.07 34.70
N LEU A 88 -23.28 -26.87 34.46
CA LEU A 88 -23.70 -25.93 35.50
C LEU A 88 -25.22 -25.83 35.50
N GLY A 89 -25.83 -26.00 36.67
CA GLY A 89 -27.28 -26.01 36.82
C GLY A 89 -27.72 -25.95 38.28
N GLY A 90 -28.80 -26.64 38.61
CA GLY A 90 -29.42 -26.59 39.93
C GLY A 90 -30.64 -25.66 39.98
N PRO A 91 -31.49 -25.78 41.01
CA PRO A 91 -32.78 -25.09 41.05
C PRO A 91 -32.67 -23.56 41.06
N ALA A 92 -31.57 -22.99 41.55
CA ALA A 92 -31.38 -21.54 41.60
C ALA A 92 -30.69 -20.96 40.35
N TRP A 93 -30.03 -21.80 39.55
CA TRP A 93 -29.15 -21.33 38.48
C TRP A 93 -29.86 -20.59 37.34
N PRO A 94 -31.00 -21.07 36.78
CA PRO A 94 -31.68 -20.37 35.69
C PRO A 94 -32.06 -18.94 36.07
N THR A 95 -32.73 -18.75 37.21
CA THR A 95 -33.16 -17.43 37.68
C THR A 95 -31.99 -16.51 38.01
N LEU A 96 -30.91 -17.05 38.59
CA LEU A 96 -29.69 -16.28 38.86
C LEU A 96 -29.06 -15.79 37.55
N LEU A 97 -28.90 -16.68 36.57
CA LEU A 97 -28.29 -16.34 35.29
C LEU A 97 -29.14 -15.32 34.53
N ASP A 98 -30.47 -15.51 34.45
CA ASP A 98 -31.37 -14.58 33.76
C ASP A 98 -31.30 -13.18 34.38
N GLY A 99 -31.39 -13.07 35.71
CA GLY A 99 -31.27 -11.79 36.41
C GLY A 99 -29.87 -11.16 36.28
N ALA A 100 -28.81 -11.96 36.25
CA ALA A 100 -27.46 -11.47 36.02
C ALA A 100 -27.28 -10.91 34.60
N LEU A 101 -27.86 -11.58 33.59
CA LEU A 101 -27.81 -11.12 32.20
C LEU A 101 -28.59 -9.82 31.99
N GLU A 102 -29.74 -9.65 32.65
CA GLU A 102 -30.46 -8.37 32.66
C GLU A 102 -29.65 -7.25 33.33
N TYR A 103 -29.04 -7.54 34.48
CA TYR A 103 -28.16 -6.60 35.17
C TYR A 103 -26.98 -6.19 34.29
N PHE A 104 -26.28 -7.15 33.68
CA PHE A 104 -25.12 -6.85 32.83
C PHE A 104 -25.50 -6.18 31.52
N ARG A 105 -26.70 -6.42 30.98
CA ARG A 105 -27.21 -5.64 29.83
C ARG A 105 -27.23 -4.15 30.17
N ASP A 106 -27.81 -3.81 31.32
CA ASP A 106 -28.01 -2.42 31.72
C ASP A 106 -26.69 -1.74 32.09
N GLU A 107 -25.83 -2.42 32.85
CA GLU A 107 -24.54 -1.86 33.29
C GLU A 107 -23.55 -1.68 32.13
N LEU A 108 -23.49 -2.66 31.22
CA LEU A 108 -22.65 -2.54 30.03
C LEU A 108 -23.24 -1.54 29.02
N GLY A 109 -24.49 -1.11 29.19
CA GLY A 109 -25.09 -0.08 28.34
C GLY A 109 -25.64 -0.58 27.01
N PHE A 110 -26.08 -1.84 26.98
CA PHE A 110 -26.87 -2.33 25.85
C PHE A 110 -28.29 -1.75 25.88
N PRO A 111 -28.96 -1.61 24.72
CA PRO A 111 -30.36 -1.19 24.66
C PRO A 111 -31.27 -2.07 25.52
N ALA A 112 -32.34 -1.50 26.08
CA ALA A 112 -33.28 -2.24 26.92
C ALA A 112 -33.97 -3.39 26.17
N SER A 113 -34.13 -3.22 24.85
CA SER A 113 -34.64 -4.22 23.92
C SER A 113 -33.64 -5.34 23.58
N ALA A 114 -32.36 -5.20 23.93
CA ALA A 114 -31.34 -6.22 23.70
C ALA A 114 -31.51 -7.40 24.67
N ARG A 115 -31.19 -8.60 24.20
CA ARG A 115 -31.21 -9.82 25.02
C ARG A 115 -29.85 -10.47 25.03
N LEU A 116 -29.28 -10.62 26.23
CA LEU A 116 -28.01 -11.30 26.42
C LEU A 116 -28.21 -12.80 26.66
N ARG A 117 -27.25 -13.59 26.21
CA ARG A 117 -27.11 -15.02 26.45
C ARG A 117 -25.69 -15.32 26.90
N ALA A 118 -25.52 -16.37 27.71
CA ALA A 118 -24.21 -16.85 28.11
C ALA A 118 -24.02 -18.32 27.73
N GLU A 119 -22.91 -18.62 27.07
CA GLU A 119 -22.55 -19.98 26.65
C GLU A 119 -21.23 -20.42 27.28
N PRO A 120 -21.17 -21.60 27.95
CA PRO A 120 -19.94 -22.07 28.58
C PRO A 120 -18.77 -22.17 27.59
N HIS A 121 -17.64 -21.56 27.96
CA HIS A 121 -16.41 -21.63 27.17
C HIS A 121 -15.39 -22.59 27.79
N ALA A 122 -14.99 -22.40 29.05
CA ALA A 122 -14.06 -23.29 29.74
C ALA A 122 -14.13 -23.15 31.26
N LEU A 123 -13.90 -24.25 31.99
CA LEU A 123 -13.61 -24.19 33.42
C LEU A 123 -12.10 -24.10 33.61
N LEU A 124 -11.62 -23.03 34.25
CA LEU A 124 -10.21 -22.75 34.47
C LEU A 124 -9.85 -22.96 35.94
N VAL A 125 -8.69 -23.57 36.18
CA VAL A 125 -8.10 -23.78 37.51
C VAL A 125 -6.71 -23.17 37.53
N TYR A 126 -6.47 -22.28 38.49
CA TYR A 126 -5.17 -21.67 38.74
C TYR A 126 -4.67 -22.09 40.12
N GLY A 127 -3.48 -22.67 40.18
CA GLY A 127 -2.73 -22.98 41.40
C GLY A 127 -1.66 -21.93 41.70
N LYS A 128 -0.86 -22.15 42.75
CA LYS A 128 0.22 -21.22 43.14
C LYS A 128 1.18 -20.95 41.98
N GLY A 129 1.46 -19.67 41.72
CA GLY A 129 2.35 -19.18 40.67
C GLY A 129 1.67 -18.98 39.32
N GLN A 130 0.54 -19.64 39.06
CA GLN A 130 -0.16 -19.60 37.78
C GLN A 130 -0.85 -18.26 37.53
N PHE A 131 -0.89 -17.83 36.26
CA PHE A 131 -1.32 -16.50 35.81
C PHE A 131 -1.79 -16.52 34.35
N PHE A 132 -2.29 -15.38 33.88
CA PHE A 132 -2.44 -15.10 32.46
C PHE A 132 -2.05 -13.65 32.20
N LEU A 133 -1.04 -13.42 31.36
CA LEU A 133 -0.58 -12.09 30.95
C LEU A 133 -1.70 -11.25 30.30
N PRO A 134 -1.53 -9.92 30.17
CA PRO A 134 -2.45 -9.07 29.42
C PRO A 134 -2.79 -9.63 28.04
N HIS A 135 -4.08 -9.77 27.74
CA HIS A 135 -4.63 -10.23 26.46
C HIS A 135 -6.03 -9.66 26.25
N GLN A 136 -6.54 -9.76 25.02
CA GLN A 136 -7.95 -9.54 24.67
C GLN A 136 -8.56 -10.88 24.25
N ASP A 137 -9.89 -11.00 24.38
CA ASP A 137 -10.58 -12.20 23.94
C ASP A 137 -10.93 -12.09 22.46
N SER A 138 -10.67 -13.16 21.71
CA SER A 138 -11.19 -13.27 20.33
C SER A 138 -12.69 -13.56 20.36
N GLU A 139 -13.45 -12.83 19.53
CA GLU A 139 -14.85 -13.09 19.24
C GLU A 139 -14.98 -14.45 18.51
N LYS A 140 -15.71 -15.41 19.11
CA LYS A 140 -15.81 -16.80 18.61
C LYS A 140 -17.12 -17.09 17.89
N ASP A 141 -18.04 -16.14 17.94
CA ASP A 141 -19.37 -16.18 17.34
C ASP A 141 -19.74 -14.75 16.94
N ASP A 142 -20.50 -14.58 15.85
CA ASP A 142 -20.86 -13.26 15.31
C ASP A 142 -21.74 -12.45 16.28
N ALA A 143 -22.40 -13.11 17.25
CA ALA A 143 -23.17 -12.48 18.30
C ALA A 143 -22.36 -12.25 19.59
N MET A 144 -21.13 -12.75 19.70
CA MET A 144 -20.30 -12.58 20.89
C MET A 144 -19.88 -11.12 21.05
N VAL A 145 -20.27 -10.51 22.17
CA VAL A 145 -19.94 -9.12 22.52
C VAL A 145 -18.93 -9.04 23.66
N GLY A 146 -18.79 -10.10 24.46
CA GLY A 146 -17.93 -10.10 25.63
C GLY A 146 -17.78 -11.43 26.31
N THR A 147 -17.25 -11.39 27.53
CA THR A 147 -16.99 -12.55 28.37
C THR A 147 -17.64 -12.36 29.74
N LEU A 148 -18.28 -13.42 30.24
CA LEU A 148 -18.78 -13.53 31.59
C LEU A 148 -17.91 -14.53 32.37
N VAL A 149 -17.23 -14.06 33.42
CA VAL A 149 -16.40 -14.88 34.30
C VAL A 149 -17.17 -15.17 35.58
N LEU A 150 -17.54 -16.43 35.78
CA LEU A 150 -18.12 -16.93 37.03
C LEU A 150 -17.00 -17.48 37.93
N SER A 151 -16.64 -16.70 38.95
CA SER A 151 -15.70 -17.10 40.00
C SER A 151 -16.39 -18.00 41.01
N LEU A 152 -15.94 -19.26 41.09
CA LEU A 152 -16.47 -20.23 42.03
C LEU A 152 -15.82 -20.03 43.41
N PRO A 153 -16.62 -20.06 44.49
CA PRO A 153 -16.11 -19.80 45.82
C PRO A 153 -15.01 -20.77 46.21
N SER A 154 -13.83 -20.25 46.52
CA SER A 154 -12.63 -21.03 46.84
C SER A 154 -11.65 -20.20 47.68
N ALA A 155 -10.87 -20.86 48.54
CA ALA A 155 -9.88 -20.16 49.36
C ALA A 155 -8.57 -19.97 48.59
N HIS A 156 -8.23 -18.71 48.26
CA HIS A 156 -6.97 -18.32 47.62
C HIS A 156 -6.59 -16.86 47.90
N THR A 157 -5.35 -16.48 47.58
CA THR A 157 -4.86 -15.08 47.54
C THR A 157 -4.09 -14.84 46.25
N GLY A 158 -4.05 -13.59 45.75
CA GLY A 158 -3.65 -13.31 44.36
C GLY A 158 -4.72 -13.80 43.38
N GLY A 159 -4.42 -13.88 42.08
CA GLY A 159 -5.41 -14.34 41.08
C GLY A 159 -6.49 -13.31 40.76
N GLU A 160 -6.24 -12.04 41.01
CA GLU A 160 -7.17 -10.96 40.68
C GLU A 160 -7.36 -10.86 39.15
N LEU A 161 -8.61 -10.66 38.73
CA LEU A 161 -8.95 -10.35 37.35
C LEU A 161 -8.87 -8.83 37.18
N VAL A 162 -7.95 -8.36 36.34
CA VAL A 162 -7.76 -6.94 36.05
C VAL A 162 -8.20 -6.69 34.62
N ILE A 163 -9.14 -5.78 34.40
CA ILE A 163 -9.72 -5.44 33.09
C ILE A 163 -9.48 -3.95 32.85
N GLY A 164 -9.05 -3.57 31.66
CA GLY A 164 -8.89 -2.17 31.27
C GLY A 164 -9.65 -1.82 29.99
N HIS A 165 -9.96 -0.54 29.84
CA HIS A 165 -10.60 0.05 28.66
C HIS A 165 -10.45 1.57 28.71
N ALA A 166 -10.17 2.22 27.58
CA ALA A 166 -10.06 3.69 27.45
C ALA A 166 -9.29 4.36 28.61
N GLY A 167 -8.05 3.91 28.86
CA GLY A 167 -7.18 4.42 29.93
C GLY A 167 -7.58 4.06 31.37
N GLN A 168 -8.72 3.40 31.58
CA GLN A 168 -9.20 2.99 32.90
C GLN A 168 -8.87 1.52 33.19
N SER A 169 -8.77 1.15 34.48
CA SER A 169 -8.61 -0.24 34.92
C SER A 169 -9.45 -0.58 36.15
N ARG A 170 -10.09 -1.74 36.15
CA ARG A 170 -10.88 -2.32 37.24
C ARG A 170 -10.30 -3.66 37.68
N THR A 171 -10.20 -3.87 39.00
CA THR A 171 -9.66 -5.09 39.60
C THR A 171 -10.73 -5.83 40.40
N TYR A 172 -10.98 -7.09 40.05
CA TYR A 172 -11.98 -7.94 40.68
C TYR A 172 -11.35 -9.09 41.46
N ARG A 173 -11.73 -9.22 42.73
CA ARG A 173 -11.27 -10.27 43.66
C ARG A 173 -12.35 -11.34 43.86
N ALA A 174 -12.03 -12.61 43.66
CA ALA A 174 -13.00 -13.69 43.88
C ALA A 174 -13.37 -13.84 45.36
N SER A 175 -14.64 -14.18 45.64
CA SER A 175 -15.12 -14.44 47.00
C SER A 175 -14.75 -15.85 47.47
N ARG A 176 -14.60 -16.02 48.78
CA ARG A 176 -14.36 -17.33 49.41
C ARG A 176 -15.65 -18.12 49.62
N THR A 177 -16.79 -17.43 49.64
CA THR A 177 -18.09 -17.97 50.05
C THR A 177 -19.19 -17.76 49.02
N GLU A 178 -19.07 -16.74 48.18
CA GLU A 178 -20.08 -16.36 47.18
C GLU A 178 -19.57 -16.60 45.76
N LEU A 179 -20.51 -16.71 44.82
CA LEU A 179 -20.22 -16.65 43.39
C LEU A 179 -19.95 -15.20 43.02
N GLY A 180 -18.84 -14.94 42.34
CA GLY A 180 -18.58 -13.62 41.75
C GLY A 180 -18.75 -13.69 40.24
N LEU A 181 -19.71 -12.97 39.69
CA LEU A 181 -19.94 -12.85 38.26
C LEU A 181 -19.33 -11.54 37.78
N VAL A 182 -18.47 -11.58 36.77
CA VAL A 182 -17.88 -10.38 36.16
C VAL A 182 -18.09 -10.44 34.66
N ALA A 183 -18.77 -9.45 34.10
CA ALA A 183 -18.97 -9.32 32.65
C ALA A 183 -18.15 -8.14 32.12
N PHE A 184 -17.58 -8.29 30.92
CA PHE A 184 -16.81 -7.25 30.23
C PHE A 184 -16.79 -7.50 28.71
N TYR A 185 -16.51 -6.45 27.93
CA TYR A 185 -16.43 -6.53 26.47
C TYR A 185 -15.22 -7.33 25.97
N ALA A 186 -15.35 -7.99 24.82
CA ALA A 186 -14.32 -8.91 24.31
C ALA A 186 -12.99 -8.20 23.99
N ASP A 187 -13.08 -6.94 23.54
CA ASP A 187 -11.97 -6.05 23.21
C ASP A 187 -11.31 -5.40 24.43
N CYS A 188 -11.82 -5.62 25.65
CA CYS A 188 -11.17 -5.11 26.85
C CYS A 188 -9.87 -5.90 27.14
N PRO A 189 -8.69 -5.26 27.15
CA PRO A 189 -7.47 -5.91 27.61
C PRO A 189 -7.61 -6.32 29.07
N HIS A 190 -7.30 -7.57 29.38
CA HIS A 190 -7.43 -8.12 30.72
C HIS A 190 -6.31 -9.12 31.06
N LYS A 191 -6.08 -9.30 32.36
CA LYS A 191 -5.07 -10.23 32.89
C LYS A 191 -5.56 -10.91 34.16
N VAL A 192 -4.95 -12.05 34.48
CA VAL A 192 -5.10 -12.71 35.78
C VAL A 192 -3.74 -12.65 36.49
N THR A 193 -3.68 -11.97 37.63
CA THR A 193 -2.44 -11.87 38.40
C THR A 193 -2.01 -13.24 38.97
N PRO A 194 -0.73 -13.44 39.31
CA PRO A 194 -0.28 -14.70 39.89
C PRO A 194 -1.02 -15.08 41.18
N VAL A 195 -1.52 -16.31 41.25
CA VAL A 195 -2.09 -16.86 42.49
C VAL A 195 -0.96 -17.11 43.49
N ARG A 196 -1.05 -16.54 44.69
CA ARG A 196 -0.03 -16.63 45.74
C ARG A 196 -0.25 -17.83 46.66
N THR A 197 -1.51 -18.11 47.00
CA THR A 197 -1.91 -19.26 47.82
C THR A 197 -3.23 -19.85 47.36
N GLY A 198 -3.47 -21.15 47.61
CA GLY A 198 -4.75 -21.80 47.31
C GLY A 198 -4.97 -22.07 45.82
N TYR A 199 -6.25 -22.13 45.43
CA TYR A 199 -6.66 -22.32 44.04
C TYR A 199 -7.79 -21.37 43.67
N ARG A 200 -7.67 -20.70 42.52
CA ARG A 200 -8.73 -19.92 41.89
C ARG A 200 -9.39 -20.79 40.82
N VAL A 201 -10.71 -20.93 40.89
CA VAL A 201 -11.49 -21.72 39.92
C VAL A 201 -12.59 -20.85 39.32
N THR A 202 -12.63 -20.76 37.99
CA THR A 202 -13.61 -19.93 37.27
C THR A 202 -14.23 -20.70 36.11
N LEU A 203 -15.52 -20.53 35.87
CA LEU A 203 -16.15 -20.87 34.60
C LEU A 203 -16.22 -19.61 33.74
N THR A 204 -15.60 -19.63 32.57
CA THR A 204 -15.74 -18.55 31.59
C THR A 204 -16.88 -18.89 30.63
N LEU A 205 -17.70 -17.91 30.31
CA LEU A 205 -18.79 -18.00 29.36
C LEU A 205 -18.64 -16.91 28.30
N ASN A 206 -18.89 -17.23 27.04
CA ASN A 206 -19.05 -16.24 26.00
C ASN A 206 -20.38 -15.50 26.24
N LEU A 207 -20.35 -14.17 26.23
CA LEU A 207 -21.54 -13.33 26.34
C LEU A 207 -21.98 -12.92 24.93
N LEU A 208 -23.18 -13.35 24.53
CA LEU A 208 -23.74 -13.10 23.21
C LEU A 208 -24.91 -12.13 23.31
N ALA A 209 -24.99 -11.18 22.38
CA ALA A 209 -26.11 -10.26 22.25
C ALA A 209 -26.99 -10.62 21.05
N GLU A 210 -28.26 -10.91 21.31
CA GLU A 210 -29.28 -11.01 20.26
C GLU A 210 -29.60 -9.62 19.71
N ARG A 211 -29.95 -9.53 18.42
CA ARG A 211 -30.21 -8.26 17.72
C ARG A 211 -31.34 -7.49 18.40
N ALA A 212 -31.02 -6.30 18.90
CA ALA A 212 -32.00 -5.38 19.47
C ALA A 212 -32.89 -4.74 18.38
N ALA A 213 -34.11 -4.38 18.76
CA ALA A 213 -34.95 -3.52 17.93
C ALA A 213 -34.44 -2.06 18.03
N PRO A 214 -34.57 -1.26 16.95
CA PRO A 214 -34.20 0.15 17.03
C PRO A 214 -35.08 0.87 18.05
N GLU A 215 -34.46 1.49 19.05
CA GLU A 215 -35.13 2.35 20.02
C GLU A 215 -35.24 3.78 19.48
N GLN A 216 -36.22 4.53 19.97
CA GLN A 216 -36.48 5.90 19.53
C GLN A 216 -35.48 6.84 20.20
N GLU A 217 -34.62 7.51 19.42
CA GLU A 217 -33.52 8.27 20.01
C GLU A 217 -33.99 9.57 20.69
N SER A 218 -33.47 9.84 21.89
CA SER A 218 -33.61 11.12 22.58
C SER A 218 -32.26 11.83 22.63
N GLY A 219 -32.15 13.03 22.06
CA GLY A 219 -30.90 13.79 22.06
C GLY A 219 -30.99 15.08 21.23
N PRO A 220 -29.87 15.81 21.07
CA PRO A 220 -29.82 17.08 20.34
C PRO A 220 -29.78 16.85 18.81
N LEU A 221 -30.78 16.16 18.26
CA LEU A 221 -30.82 15.77 16.84
C LEU A 221 -30.74 16.97 15.89
N ASP A 222 -31.43 18.07 16.22
CA ASP A 222 -31.41 19.29 15.41
C ASP A 222 -30.01 19.92 15.37
N ASP A 223 -29.29 19.97 16.49
CA ASP A 223 -27.93 20.52 16.55
C ASP A 223 -26.92 19.62 15.81
N LEU A 224 -27.08 18.30 15.92
CA LEU A 224 -26.26 17.33 15.20
C LEU A 224 -26.48 17.42 13.68
N ALA A 225 -27.75 17.49 13.24
CA ALA A 225 -28.10 17.67 11.83
C ALA A 225 -27.53 18.98 11.29
N HIS A 226 -27.63 20.07 12.05
CA HIS A 226 -27.04 21.36 11.68
C HIS A 226 -25.50 21.29 11.56
N CYS A 227 -24.83 20.55 12.44
CA CYS A 227 -23.39 20.34 12.33
C CYS A 227 -23.01 19.54 11.06
N LEU A 228 -23.83 18.55 10.67
CA LEU A 228 -23.62 17.79 9.43
C LEU A 228 -23.78 18.69 8.20
N GLU A 229 -24.85 19.48 8.12
CA GLU A 229 -25.08 20.44 7.03
C GLU A 229 -23.89 21.41 6.89
N GLN A 230 -23.48 22.02 7.99
CA GLN A 230 -22.33 22.94 8.00
C GLN A 230 -21.02 22.25 7.59
N HIS A 231 -20.80 20.99 7.98
CA HIS A 231 -19.62 20.23 7.60
C HIS A 231 -19.56 20.01 6.08
N PHE A 232 -20.69 19.71 5.44
CA PHE A 232 -20.73 19.43 3.99
C PHE A 232 -20.81 20.67 3.10
N ASP A 233 -21.13 21.84 3.67
CA ASP A 233 -21.22 23.13 2.96
C ASP A 233 -19.98 24.03 3.16
N THR A 234 -19.15 23.76 4.17
CA THR A 234 -17.99 24.61 4.48
C THR A 234 -16.72 24.04 3.83
N PRO A 235 -16.00 24.82 2.99
CA PRO A 235 -14.67 24.45 2.50
C PRO A 235 -13.72 24.12 3.65
N ALA A 236 -13.05 22.98 3.58
CA ALA A 236 -12.17 22.54 4.65
C ALA A 236 -10.79 23.23 4.56
N ARG A 237 -10.14 23.37 5.72
CA ARG A 237 -8.79 23.91 5.83
C ARG A 237 -7.86 22.79 6.29
N PRO A 238 -6.83 22.41 5.52
CA PRO A 238 -5.86 21.40 5.94
C PRO A 238 -5.11 21.81 7.21
N ARG A 239 -4.77 20.84 8.06
CA ARG A 239 -4.04 21.01 9.33
C ARG A 239 -2.71 21.74 9.16
N TYR A 240 -1.89 21.34 8.18
CA TYR A 240 -0.56 21.92 7.94
C TYR A 240 -0.55 23.22 7.14
N GLY A 241 -1.72 23.86 6.98
CA GLY A 241 -1.88 25.06 6.16
C GLY A 241 -1.92 24.75 4.67
N GLY A 242 -2.47 25.67 3.89
CA GLY A 242 -2.72 25.48 2.46
C GLY A 242 -3.96 26.25 2.01
N PRO A 243 -4.26 26.24 0.69
CA PRO A 243 -5.53 26.75 0.19
C PRO A 243 -6.70 25.95 0.77
N TYR A 244 -7.86 26.57 0.89
CA TYR A 244 -9.09 25.85 1.22
C TYR A 244 -9.32 24.75 0.19
N SER A 245 -9.65 23.55 0.66
CA SER A 245 -10.11 22.47 -0.22
C SER A 245 -11.59 22.61 -0.49
N ASP A 246 -12.09 21.87 -1.48
CA ASP A 246 -13.53 21.67 -1.66
C ASP A 246 -14.17 21.18 -0.34
N PRO A 247 -15.48 21.46 -0.14
CA PRO A 247 -16.19 20.91 1.00
C PRO A 247 -16.01 19.39 1.13
N PRO A 248 -15.90 18.87 2.36
CA PRO A 248 -15.75 17.43 2.64
C PRO A 248 -16.77 16.57 1.87
N ARG A 249 -16.33 15.40 1.39
CA ARG A 249 -17.24 14.44 0.73
C ARG A 249 -17.96 13.56 1.74
N ARG A 250 -17.34 13.37 2.91
CA ARG A 250 -17.81 12.51 3.99
C ARG A 250 -17.44 13.07 5.36
N LEU A 251 -18.06 12.52 6.38
CA LEU A 251 -17.63 12.59 7.77
C LEU A 251 -17.37 11.17 8.26
N VAL A 252 -16.25 10.94 8.94
CA VAL A 252 -15.87 9.68 9.57
C VAL A 252 -15.83 9.92 11.07
N TYR A 253 -16.84 9.42 11.78
CA TYR A 253 -16.89 9.49 13.24
C TYR A 253 -16.32 8.21 13.84
N LEU A 254 -15.16 8.30 14.49
CA LEU A 254 -14.47 7.15 15.09
C LEU A 254 -15.14 6.74 16.41
N LEU A 255 -15.36 5.44 16.55
CA LEU A 255 -15.94 4.76 17.71
C LEU A 255 -14.83 4.30 18.67
N ASP A 256 -15.18 4.00 19.92
CA ASP A 256 -14.19 3.73 20.98
C ASP A 256 -13.82 2.25 21.08
N HIS A 257 -14.77 1.35 20.82
CA HIS A 257 -14.52 -0.08 20.88
C HIS A 257 -13.88 -0.63 19.61
N GLU A 258 -13.16 -1.75 19.77
CA GLU A 258 -12.71 -2.55 18.64
C GLU A 258 -13.81 -3.52 18.19
N TYR A 259 -13.90 -3.72 16.87
CA TYR A 259 -14.87 -4.61 16.24
C TYR A 259 -14.20 -5.46 15.17
N THR A 260 -14.68 -6.69 15.00
CA THR A 260 -14.35 -7.53 13.85
C THR A 260 -15.30 -7.25 12.68
N GLN A 261 -14.93 -7.66 11.45
CA GLN A 261 -15.83 -7.55 10.28
C GLN A 261 -17.18 -8.24 10.50
N ARG A 262 -17.18 -9.35 11.26
CA ARG A 262 -18.42 -10.10 11.56
C ARG A 262 -19.21 -9.49 12.72
N GLY A 263 -18.50 -9.01 13.74
CA GLY A 263 -19.09 -8.39 14.92
C GLY A 263 -19.71 -7.01 14.65
N LEU A 264 -19.14 -6.24 13.71
CA LEU A 264 -19.58 -4.88 13.42
C LEU A 264 -20.99 -4.85 12.80
N GLY A 265 -21.94 -4.24 13.51
CA GLY A 265 -23.31 -4.07 13.04
C GLY A 265 -24.12 -3.17 13.96
N TRP A 266 -25.10 -2.46 13.39
CA TRP A 266 -25.87 -1.41 14.10
C TRP A 266 -26.50 -1.88 15.42
N GLY A 267 -26.98 -3.12 15.49
CA GLY A 267 -27.61 -3.69 16.70
C GLY A 267 -26.64 -4.39 17.66
N ARG A 268 -25.33 -4.30 17.42
CA ARG A 268 -24.26 -4.97 18.20
C ARG A 268 -23.15 -4.03 18.65
N LEU A 269 -23.32 -2.73 18.45
CA LEU A 269 -22.38 -1.73 18.96
C LEU A 269 -22.31 -1.80 20.49
N LYS A 270 -21.11 -1.59 21.03
CA LYS A 270 -20.75 -1.78 22.43
C LYS A 270 -20.81 -0.44 23.17
N GLY A 271 -21.41 -0.44 24.36
CA GLY A 271 -21.45 0.70 25.28
C GLY A 271 -21.88 2.01 24.62
N ALA A 272 -21.11 3.07 24.86
CA ALA A 272 -21.39 4.41 24.36
C ALA A 272 -21.42 4.49 22.81
N ASP A 273 -20.75 3.59 22.09
CA ASP A 273 -20.77 3.57 20.63
C ASP A 273 -22.18 3.35 20.09
N ALA A 274 -23.00 2.52 20.76
CA ALA A 274 -24.37 2.24 20.34
C ALA A 274 -25.23 3.51 20.37
N GLU A 275 -25.19 4.27 21.46
CA GLU A 275 -25.95 5.51 21.63
C GLU A 275 -25.46 6.58 20.63
N ARG A 276 -24.14 6.77 20.53
CA ARG A 276 -23.52 7.75 19.62
C ARG A 276 -23.85 7.46 18.16
N ALA A 277 -23.72 6.20 17.74
CA ALA A 277 -24.01 5.80 16.37
C ALA A 277 -25.49 5.90 16.03
N ALA A 278 -26.39 5.59 16.97
CA ALA A 278 -27.83 5.76 16.78
C ALA A 278 -28.18 7.25 16.60
N LEU A 279 -27.73 8.12 17.52
CA LEU A 279 -27.94 9.57 17.42
C LEU A 279 -27.40 10.15 16.11
N LEU A 280 -26.17 9.77 15.72
CA LEU A 280 -25.56 10.24 14.48
C LEU A 280 -26.32 9.74 13.25
N ARG A 281 -26.79 8.49 13.25
CA ARG A 281 -27.59 7.91 12.16
C ARG A 281 -28.92 8.64 12.00
N ALA A 282 -29.59 8.96 13.09
CA ALA A 282 -30.85 9.70 13.08
C ALA A 282 -30.67 11.15 12.59
N ALA A 283 -29.65 11.84 13.11
CA ALA A 283 -29.30 13.19 12.67
C ALA A 283 -28.90 13.21 11.19
N ALA A 284 -28.15 12.21 10.73
CA ALA A 284 -27.81 12.04 9.32
C ALA A 284 -29.06 11.83 8.45
N ALA A 285 -30.02 11.02 8.89
CA ALA A 285 -31.27 10.84 8.17
C ALA A 285 -32.08 12.15 8.05
N GLN A 286 -32.10 12.97 9.11
CA GLN A 286 -32.70 14.31 9.12
C GLN A 286 -31.99 15.28 8.17
N ALA A 287 -30.67 15.26 8.13
CA ALA A 287 -29.83 16.07 7.23
C ALA A 287 -29.77 15.54 5.77
N GLY A 288 -30.59 14.55 5.40
CA GLY A 288 -30.61 14.00 4.04
C GLY A 288 -29.35 13.19 3.66
N CYS A 289 -28.64 12.68 4.66
CA CYS A 289 -27.42 11.89 4.50
C CYS A 289 -27.69 10.37 4.55
N GLU A 290 -26.72 9.60 4.08
CA GLU A 290 -26.62 8.15 4.27
C GLU A 290 -25.50 7.83 5.25
N THR A 291 -25.61 6.66 5.88
CA THR A 291 -24.64 6.20 6.88
C THR A 291 -24.28 4.74 6.69
N VAL A 292 -23.01 4.42 6.86
CA VAL A 292 -22.49 3.05 6.95
C VAL A 292 -21.59 2.89 8.17
N LEU A 293 -21.34 1.65 8.58
CA LEU A 293 -20.30 1.33 9.55
C LEU A 293 -19.03 0.90 8.82
N ALA A 294 -17.87 1.28 9.32
CA ALA A 294 -16.57 0.93 8.74
C ALA A 294 -15.57 0.50 9.81
N LEU A 295 -14.55 -0.27 9.40
CA LEU A 295 -13.36 -0.54 10.19
C LEU A 295 -12.24 0.41 9.76
N ALA A 296 -11.65 1.08 10.75
CA ALA A 296 -10.62 2.08 10.60
C ALA A 296 -9.32 1.60 11.27
N GLU A 297 -8.21 1.77 10.56
CA GLU A 297 -6.88 1.77 11.15
C GLU A 297 -6.41 3.21 11.30
N VAL A 298 -5.95 3.56 12.50
CA VAL A 298 -5.42 4.88 12.83
C VAL A 298 -3.95 4.72 13.19
N LYS A 299 -3.08 5.41 12.47
CA LYS A 299 -1.66 5.55 12.81
C LYS A 299 -1.41 6.98 13.24
N GLU A 300 -0.85 7.18 14.43
CA GLU A 300 -0.43 8.48 14.92
C GLU A 300 1.09 8.48 15.14
N THR A 301 1.78 9.50 14.66
CA THR A 301 3.22 9.72 14.86
C THR A 301 3.40 10.89 15.80
N TRP A 302 4.03 10.67 16.94
CA TRP A 302 4.23 11.66 17.99
C TRP A 302 5.71 11.99 18.18
N ASP A 303 6.00 13.24 18.56
CA ASP A 303 7.25 13.54 19.26
C ASP A 303 7.25 12.80 20.60
N ALA A 304 8.36 12.18 20.98
CA ALA A 304 8.41 11.37 22.20
C ALA A 304 9.76 11.46 22.92
N THR A 305 9.71 11.55 24.25
CA THR A 305 10.91 11.50 25.10
C THR A 305 10.87 10.29 26.02
N PRO A 306 11.99 9.58 26.28
CA PRO A 306 11.99 8.50 27.25
C PRO A 306 11.59 9.00 28.65
N ALA A 307 10.68 8.29 29.30
CA ALA A 307 10.18 8.67 30.62
C ALA A 307 11.33 8.66 31.65
N GLY A 308 11.53 9.79 32.33
CA GLY A 308 12.61 9.97 33.31
C GLY A 308 13.97 10.40 32.72
N TYR A 309 14.03 10.75 31.44
CA TYR A 309 15.21 11.37 30.83
C TYR A 309 15.25 12.87 31.13
N ASP A 310 16.28 13.36 31.81
CA ASP A 310 16.52 14.79 32.00
C ASP A 310 17.39 15.30 30.82
N PRO A 311 16.89 16.17 29.94
CA PRO A 311 17.64 16.67 28.77
C PRO A 311 18.91 17.45 29.13
N TRP A 312 19.13 17.79 30.41
CA TRP A 312 20.25 18.59 30.89
C TRP A 312 21.46 17.80 31.38
N ASP A 313 21.41 16.46 31.41
CA ASP A 313 22.54 15.63 31.86
C ASP A 313 23.68 15.46 30.83
N ASP A 314 23.52 15.93 29.58
CA ASP A 314 24.52 15.80 28.51
C ASP A 314 25.38 17.07 28.26
N TYR A 315 25.24 18.11 29.10
CA TYR A 315 26.14 19.27 29.09
C TYR A 315 27.08 19.29 30.31
N GLY A 316 27.66 18.13 30.63
CA GLY A 316 28.86 18.07 31.47
C GLY A 316 30.06 18.60 30.68
N TYR A 317 30.53 19.79 31.03
CA TYR A 317 31.80 20.33 30.54
C TYR A 317 32.91 19.28 30.74
N ASP A 318 33.60 18.91 29.65
CA ASP A 318 34.90 18.25 29.66
C ASP A 318 35.87 19.04 30.57
N GLU A 319 36.06 18.58 31.81
CA GLU A 319 37.32 18.78 32.52
C GLU A 319 38.17 17.54 32.26
N GLU A 320 39.23 17.75 31.50
CA GLU A 320 40.30 16.81 31.21
C GLU A 320 40.84 16.18 32.51
N GLU A 321 40.68 14.87 32.70
CA GLU A 321 41.69 14.09 33.42
C GLU A 321 41.72 12.62 32.95
N ASP A 322 42.86 12.27 32.36
CA ASP A 322 43.26 10.93 31.94
C ASP A 322 43.06 9.88 33.05
N GLY A 323 42.37 8.77 32.75
CA GLY A 323 42.43 7.59 33.61
C GLY A 323 41.41 6.49 33.35
N GLU A 324 41.82 5.52 32.54
CA GLU A 324 41.35 4.10 32.54
C GLU A 324 39.91 3.83 32.06
N GLU A 325 39.79 3.49 30.77
CA GLU A 325 38.59 2.88 30.17
C GLU A 325 38.28 1.50 30.80
N GLU A 326 37.42 1.48 31.83
CA GLU A 326 36.47 0.38 31.99
C GLU A 326 35.25 0.71 31.14
N GLY A 327 35.02 -0.10 30.10
CA GLY A 327 33.90 0.07 29.18
C GLY A 327 32.56 -0.12 29.89
N GLU A 328 31.95 0.99 30.28
CA GLU A 328 30.51 1.05 30.50
C GLU A 328 29.83 0.99 29.12
N GLU A 329 29.23 -0.16 28.84
CA GLU A 329 28.34 -0.33 27.70
C GLU A 329 27.25 0.75 27.80
N ALA A 330 27.32 1.75 26.93
CA ALA A 330 26.16 2.57 26.59
C ALA A 330 25.05 1.59 26.22
N ALA A 331 24.07 1.45 27.11
CA ALA A 331 22.92 0.59 26.88
C ALA A 331 22.24 1.09 25.61
N ALA A 332 22.48 0.39 24.50
CA ALA A 332 21.62 0.46 23.34
C ALA A 332 20.23 0.11 23.86
N VAL A 333 19.38 1.13 24.00
CA VAL A 333 17.97 0.94 24.27
C VAL A 333 17.42 0.27 23.02
N ASP A 334 17.45 -1.06 23.01
CA ASP A 334 16.74 -1.88 22.04
C ASP A 334 15.32 -1.32 21.93
N GLY A 335 14.86 -1.06 20.70
CA GLY A 335 13.58 -0.41 20.36
C GLY A 335 12.34 -1.24 20.68
N ALA A 336 12.26 -1.78 21.90
CA ALA A 336 11.19 -2.61 22.41
C ALA A 336 10.82 -2.23 23.87
N GLY A 337 10.89 -0.93 24.20
CA GLY A 337 10.26 -0.40 25.41
C GLY A 337 8.74 -0.53 25.34
N ALA A 338 8.07 -0.70 26.49
CA ALA A 338 6.61 -0.64 26.53
C ALA A 338 6.15 0.80 26.29
N ASP A 339 4.94 0.99 25.78
CA ASP A 339 4.37 2.32 25.50
C ASP A 339 4.33 3.26 26.74
N GLU A 340 4.41 2.68 27.95
CA GLU A 340 4.47 3.38 29.24
C GLU A 340 5.87 3.98 29.54
N ASP A 341 6.89 3.65 28.74
CA ASP A 341 8.29 4.08 28.92
C ASP A 341 8.60 5.43 28.23
N TYR A 342 7.61 6.07 27.58
CA TYR A 342 7.80 7.31 26.82
C TYR A 342 6.72 8.36 27.15
N GLU A 343 7.13 9.62 27.28
CA GLU A 343 6.25 10.78 27.38
C GLU A 343 5.97 11.35 25.98
N LEU A 344 4.69 11.44 25.62
CA LEU A 344 4.23 12.01 24.36
C LEU A 344 4.32 13.54 24.36
N GLY A 345 4.97 14.10 23.35
CA GLY A 345 5.00 15.52 23.02
C GLY A 345 3.87 15.92 22.07
N GLU A 346 4.22 16.60 20.97
CA GLU A 346 3.25 17.06 19.96
C GLU A 346 2.94 15.95 18.94
N LEU A 347 1.67 15.86 18.52
CA LEU A 347 1.26 15.01 17.40
C LEU A 347 1.84 15.57 16.10
N ILE A 348 2.76 14.82 15.49
CA ILE A 348 3.46 15.19 14.26
C ILE A 348 2.61 14.85 13.05
N ASP A 349 2.02 13.65 13.02
CA ASP A 349 1.18 13.20 11.90
C ASP A 349 0.10 12.20 12.31
N ASP A 350 -1.02 12.20 11.58
CA ASP A 350 -2.11 11.24 11.76
C ASP A 350 -2.63 10.71 10.41
N GLU A 351 -2.61 9.39 10.25
CA GLU A 351 -3.11 8.68 9.08
C GLU A 351 -4.28 7.78 9.49
N ILE A 352 -5.42 7.95 8.80
CA ILE A 352 -6.61 7.14 9.00
C ILE A 352 -6.97 6.46 7.69
N THR A 353 -7.08 5.13 7.72
CA THR A 353 -7.50 4.34 6.56
C THR A 353 -8.72 3.49 6.89
N LEU A 354 -9.70 3.42 5.98
CA LEU A 354 -10.82 2.48 6.08
C LEU A 354 -10.54 1.29 5.17
N GLY A 355 -10.53 0.10 5.75
CA GLY A 355 -10.25 -1.16 5.04
C GLY A 355 -11.50 -1.98 4.71
N TRP A 356 -12.62 -1.69 5.36
CA TRP A 356 -13.88 -2.44 5.18
C TRP A 356 -15.07 -1.59 5.64
N TRP A 357 -16.22 -1.74 4.99
CA TRP A 357 -17.48 -1.13 5.46
C TRP A 357 -18.72 -1.98 5.17
N THR A 358 -19.82 -1.63 5.82
CA THR A 358 -21.14 -2.23 5.56
C THR A 358 -21.82 -1.57 4.37
N GLY A 359 -22.75 -2.27 3.73
CA GLY A 359 -23.78 -1.68 2.88
C GLY A 359 -24.68 -0.73 3.67
N PRO A 360 -25.43 0.17 2.98
CA PRO A 360 -26.35 1.12 3.64
C PRO A 360 -27.46 0.46 4.47
N ASP A 361 -27.82 -0.78 4.16
CA ASP A 361 -28.81 -1.59 4.90
C ASP A 361 -28.20 -2.35 6.11
N GLY A 362 -26.86 -2.37 6.20
CA GLY A 362 -26.11 -3.06 7.24
C GLY A 362 -26.11 -4.59 7.14
N ALA A 363 -26.47 -5.16 5.99
CA ALA A 363 -26.59 -6.62 5.81
C ALA A 363 -25.36 -7.25 5.12
N ASP A 364 -24.76 -6.53 4.16
CA ASP A 364 -23.55 -6.95 3.44
C ASP A 364 -22.38 -6.02 3.78
N GLY A 365 -21.15 -6.45 3.51
CA GLY A 365 -19.98 -5.57 3.62
C GLY A 365 -18.95 -5.89 2.54
N GLU A 366 -18.13 -4.88 2.24
CA GLU A 366 -17.14 -4.96 1.16
C GLU A 366 -15.78 -4.44 1.65
N GLU A 367 -14.71 -5.07 1.17
CA GLU A 367 -13.34 -4.59 1.37
C GLU A 367 -13.13 -3.33 0.53
N ILE A 368 -12.52 -2.32 1.15
CA ILE A 368 -12.23 -1.03 0.54
C ILE A 368 -10.81 -0.60 0.89
N SER A 369 -10.34 0.43 0.21
CA SER A 369 -9.10 1.11 0.58
C SER A 369 -9.32 2.61 0.46
N LEU A 370 -9.64 3.25 1.58
CA LEU A 370 -9.94 4.68 1.61
C LEU A 370 -9.08 5.40 2.64
N TYR A 371 -8.22 6.30 2.17
CA TYR A 371 -7.55 7.26 3.02
C TYR A 371 -8.54 8.36 3.45
N VAL A 372 -8.63 8.61 4.75
CA VAL A 372 -9.50 9.63 5.34
C VAL A 372 -8.67 10.87 5.63
N ARG A 373 -9.12 12.02 5.14
CA ARG A 373 -8.41 13.28 5.38
C ARG A 373 -8.67 13.77 6.81
N ASP A 374 -7.69 14.48 7.36
CA ASP A 374 -7.72 15.11 8.68
C ASP A 374 -9.00 15.92 8.97
N TYR A 375 -9.53 16.61 7.95
CA TYR A 375 -10.76 17.39 8.05
C TYR A 375 -12.04 16.58 7.84
N GLU A 376 -11.96 15.30 7.49
CA GLU A 376 -13.11 14.40 7.32
C GLU A 376 -13.37 13.55 8.57
N SER A 377 -12.44 13.45 9.52
CA SER A 377 -12.59 12.60 10.71
C SER A 377 -12.96 13.40 11.97
N CYS A 378 -13.64 12.78 12.93
CA CYS A 378 -13.75 13.27 14.30
C CYS A 378 -14.05 12.12 15.27
N ALA A 379 -13.88 12.36 16.57
CA ALA A 379 -14.21 11.40 17.62
C ALA A 379 -14.67 12.14 18.87
N SER A 380 -15.43 11.48 19.74
CA SER A 380 -15.69 12.01 21.09
C SER A 380 -14.56 11.68 22.06
N THR A 381 -13.87 10.55 21.84
CA THR A 381 -12.71 10.11 22.63
C THR A 381 -11.45 10.18 21.76
N PRO A 382 -10.44 10.98 22.15
CA PRO A 382 -9.14 11.00 21.48
C PRO A 382 -8.48 9.63 21.44
N SER A 383 -7.70 9.32 20.39
CA SER A 383 -7.01 8.02 20.30
C SER A 383 -5.99 7.83 21.43
N THR A 384 -5.40 8.92 21.95
CA THR A 384 -4.48 8.90 23.10
C THR A 384 -5.08 8.33 24.38
N ASP A 385 -6.40 8.38 24.51
CA ASP A 385 -7.12 7.83 25.66
C ASP A 385 -7.44 6.34 25.45
N LEU A 386 -7.20 5.81 24.25
CA LEU A 386 -7.33 4.41 23.90
C LEU A 386 -5.96 3.72 23.96
N LYS A 387 -5.97 2.40 24.09
CA LYS A 387 -4.74 1.62 24.12
C LYS A 387 -4.32 1.26 22.68
N PRO A 388 -3.12 1.62 22.22
CA PRO A 388 -2.65 1.17 20.91
C PRO A 388 -2.41 -0.34 20.92
N TYR A 389 -2.63 -0.98 19.77
CA TYR A 389 -2.34 -2.42 19.61
C TYR A 389 -0.88 -2.66 19.22
N ASP A 390 -0.22 -1.67 18.63
CA ASP A 390 1.21 -1.67 18.31
C ASP A 390 1.81 -0.28 18.55
N SER A 391 3.08 -0.22 18.91
CA SER A 391 3.82 1.02 19.10
C SER A 391 5.29 0.82 18.76
N GLN A 392 5.86 1.76 18.01
CA GLN A 392 7.24 1.65 17.52
C GLN A 392 7.97 2.96 17.77
N TYR A 393 9.04 2.87 18.58
CA TYR A 393 9.90 3.99 18.88
C TYR A 393 11.06 4.06 17.88
N GLU A 394 11.30 5.24 17.34
CA GLU A 394 12.46 5.54 16.51
C GLU A 394 13.28 6.65 17.19
N GLY A 395 14.50 6.30 17.60
CA GLY A 395 15.44 7.21 18.28
C GLY A 395 16.15 8.16 17.31
N TYR A 396 17.19 8.84 17.80
CA TYR A 396 17.90 9.90 17.07
C TYR A 396 18.43 9.49 15.67
N MET A 397 17.72 9.91 14.62
CA MET A 397 18.10 9.72 13.21
C MET A 397 18.78 10.97 12.61
N GLY A 398 19.67 11.62 13.36
CA GLY A 398 20.39 12.82 12.91
C GLY A 398 19.58 14.11 13.07
N ASN A 399 19.01 14.64 11.98
CA ASN A 399 18.25 15.92 12.00
C ASN A 399 16.78 15.77 12.44
N TYR A 400 16.31 14.54 12.69
CA TYR A 400 14.96 14.25 13.15
C TYR A 400 14.94 14.04 14.66
N GLY A 401 13.93 14.59 15.33
CA GLY A 401 13.66 14.30 16.75
C GLY A 401 13.17 12.87 16.95
N ASN A 402 13.14 12.44 18.21
CA ASN A 402 12.64 11.13 18.60
C ASN A 402 11.15 11.01 18.28
N THR A 403 10.73 9.92 17.64
CA THR A 403 9.32 9.69 17.30
C THR A 403 8.79 8.40 17.87
N LEU A 404 7.53 8.41 18.29
CA LEU A 404 6.77 7.23 18.67
C LEU A 404 5.54 7.10 17.77
N ASP A 405 5.55 6.06 16.94
CA ASP A 405 4.38 5.67 16.16
C ASP A 405 3.46 4.80 17.01
N ARG A 406 2.15 5.09 16.99
CA ARG A 406 1.10 4.31 17.66
C ARG A 406 0.03 3.90 16.67
N TRP A 407 -0.37 2.63 16.70
CA TRP A 407 -1.44 2.09 15.86
C TRP A 407 -2.65 1.68 16.68
N TYR A 408 -3.83 2.09 16.22
CA TYR A 408 -5.12 1.81 16.85
C TYR A 408 -6.06 1.17 15.85
N ARG A 409 -6.87 0.22 16.32
CA ARG A 409 -8.03 -0.29 15.60
C ARG A 409 -9.27 0.39 16.13
N ARG A 410 -10.09 0.95 15.25
CA ARG A 410 -11.36 1.58 15.62
C ARG A 410 -12.43 1.17 14.62
N ALA A 411 -13.69 1.13 15.04
CA ALA A 411 -14.79 1.24 14.07
C ALA A 411 -15.13 2.70 13.82
N ALA A 412 -15.93 2.96 12.78
CA ALA A 412 -16.40 4.29 12.46
C ALA A 412 -17.82 4.28 11.92
N VAL A 413 -18.56 5.37 12.17
CA VAL A 413 -19.75 5.72 11.41
C VAL A 413 -19.33 6.66 10.29
N VAL A 414 -19.53 6.26 9.05
CA VAL A 414 -19.25 7.10 7.88
C VAL A 414 -20.55 7.71 7.38
N VAL A 415 -20.57 9.02 7.22
CA VAL A 415 -21.74 9.82 6.82
C VAL A 415 -21.44 10.60 5.55
N TRP A 416 -22.36 10.64 4.60
CA TRP A 416 -22.27 11.50 3.42
C TRP A 416 -23.66 11.96 2.94
N PRO A 417 -23.78 13.12 2.28
CA PRO A 417 -25.04 13.53 1.64
C PRO A 417 -25.47 12.53 0.57
N ARG A 418 -26.77 12.23 0.46
CA ARG A 418 -27.32 11.29 -0.56
C ARG A 418 -26.90 11.65 -1.98
N GLU A 419 -26.85 12.94 -2.30
CA GLU A 419 -26.41 13.44 -3.60
C GLU A 419 -24.93 13.16 -3.91
N ARG A 420 -24.09 12.96 -2.88
CA ARG A 420 -22.65 12.65 -3.00
C ARG A 420 -22.34 11.17 -2.82
N ALA A 421 -23.35 10.32 -2.59
CA ALA A 421 -23.16 8.91 -2.23
C ALA A 421 -22.32 8.13 -3.26
N PHE A 422 -22.57 8.36 -4.56
CA PHE A 422 -21.80 7.69 -5.62
C PHE A 422 -20.31 8.07 -5.58
N ALA A 423 -19.99 9.36 -5.49
CA ALA A 423 -18.62 9.82 -5.39
C ALA A 423 -17.93 9.33 -4.12
N ALA A 424 -18.62 9.41 -2.97
CA ALA A 424 -18.10 8.98 -1.68
C ALA A 424 -17.71 7.49 -1.69
N ARG A 425 -18.55 6.64 -2.30
CA ARG A 425 -18.30 5.21 -2.48
C ARG A 425 -17.26 4.90 -3.56
N GLY A 426 -17.30 5.62 -4.67
CA GLY A 426 -16.37 5.41 -5.78
C GLY A 426 -14.92 5.76 -5.45
N GLU A 427 -14.67 6.69 -4.52
CA GLU A 427 -13.33 7.00 -4.01
C GLU A 427 -12.74 5.84 -3.18
N ALA A 428 -13.58 5.03 -2.54
CA ALA A 428 -13.15 3.87 -1.76
C ALA A 428 -12.98 2.59 -2.60
N GLY A 429 -13.59 2.55 -3.78
CA GLY A 429 -13.60 1.36 -4.65
C GLY A 429 -13.87 1.68 -6.12
N SER A 430 -12.80 1.77 -6.91
CA SER A 430 -12.88 2.00 -8.37
C SER A 430 -13.62 0.88 -9.12
N ARG A 431 -13.52 -0.37 -8.64
CA ARG A 431 -14.21 -1.53 -9.23
C ARG A 431 -15.72 -1.38 -9.12
N TRP A 432 -16.20 -1.13 -7.90
CA TRP A 432 -17.60 -0.91 -7.61
C TRP A 432 -18.16 0.23 -8.46
N ALA A 433 -17.43 1.35 -8.55
CA ALA A 433 -17.87 2.51 -9.34
C ALA A 433 -18.10 2.14 -10.82
N LEU A 434 -17.19 1.39 -11.44
CA LEU A 434 -17.33 0.96 -12.83
C LEU A 434 -18.47 -0.06 -13.02
N GLU A 435 -18.65 -0.99 -12.09
CA GLU A 435 -19.73 -1.98 -12.11
C GLU A 435 -21.11 -1.32 -11.98
N GLU A 436 -21.26 -0.36 -11.08
CA GLU A 436 -22.50 0.41 -10.89
C GLU A 436 -22.80 1.31 -12.11
N LEU A 437 -21.80 1.97 -12.69
CA LEU A 437 -21.97 2.74 -13.93
C LEU A 437 -22.44 1.83 -15.07
N GLN A 438 -21.83 0.66 -15.21
CA GLN A 438 -22.23 -0.32 -16.21
C GLN A 438 -23.65 -0.83 -15.99
N ALA A 439 -24.06 -1.07 -14.74
CA ALA A 439 -25.40 -1.48 -14.38
C ALA A 439 -26.43 -0.41 -14.80
N ARG A 440 -26.21 0.87 -14.47
CA ARG A 440 -27.08 1.99 -14.87
C ARG A 440 -27.20 2.13 -16.39
N ILE A 441 -26.08 2.00 -17.11
CA ILE A 441 -26.08 2.02 -18.59
C ILE A 441 -26.93 0.88 -19.15
N THR A 442 -26.86 -0.30 -18.54
CA THR A 442 -27.56 -1.52 -18.98
C THR A 442 -29.06 -1.44 -18.72
N THR A 443 -29.47 -0.87 -17.58
CA THR A 443 -30.89 -0.63 -17.24
C THR A 443 -31.50 0.56 -17.98
N GLY A 444 -30.69 1.36 -18.65
CA GLY A 444 -31.12 2.47 -19.50
C GLY A 444 -30.99 3.86 -18.86
N ASP A 445 -30.58 3.94 -17.59
CA ASP A 445 -30.29 5.19 -16.87
C ASP A 445 -28.93 5.78 -17.26
N ARG A 446 -28.84 6.27 -18.50
CA ARG A 446 -27.59 6.86 -19.02
C ARG A 446 -27.29 8.23 -18.42
N ASP A 447 -28.32 9.04 -18.18
CA ASP A 447 -28.12 10.38 -17.64
C ASP A 447 -27.67 10.30 -16.17
N GLY A 448 -28.23 9.39 -15.38
CA GLY A 448 -27.74 9.07 -14.04
C GLY A 448 -26.33 8.50 -14.05
N ALA A 449 -25.98 7.66 -15.03
CA ALA A 449 -24.60 7.17 -15.19
C ALA A 449 -23.61 8.29 -15.52
N ARG A 450 -23.99 9.27 -16.37
CA ARG A 450 -23.13 10.43 -16.69
C ARG A 450 -22.88 11.31 -15.47
N ALA A 451 -23.94 11.69 -14.77
CA ALA A 451 -23.84 12.50 -13.56
C ALA A 451 -22.98 11.80 -12.49
N ALA A 452 -23.18 10.49 -12.31
CA ALA A 452 -22.37 9.67 -11.42
C ALA A 452 -20.89 9.65 -11.85
N ALA A 453 -20.58 9.40 -13.12
CA ALA A 453 -19.21 9.39 -13.61
C ALA A 453 -18.54 10.77 -13.49
N GLU A 454 -19.25 11.87 -13.77
CA GLU A 454 -18.74 13.23 -13.61
C GLU A 454 -18.36 13.55 -12.16
N SER A 455 -19.11 13.00 -11.20
CA SER A 455 -18.82 13.18 -9.77
C SER A 455 -17.48 12.55 -9.32
N LEU A 456 -16.89 11.65 -10.12
CA LEU A 456 -15.58 11.04 -9.84
C LEU A 456 -14.40 11.94 -10.22
N ALA A 457 -14.60 12.91 -11.11
CA ALA A 457 -13.53 13.73 -11.69
C ALA A 457 -12.54 14.35 -10.68
N PRO A 458 -12.96 14.83 -9.48
CA PRO A 458 -12.04 15.43 -8.53
C PRO A 458 -10.96 14.49 -7.97
N PHE A 459 -11.12 13.17 -8.08
CA PHE A 459 -10.18 12.20 -7.50
C PHE A 459 -9.83 11.04 -8.43
N TRP A 460 -10.57 10.80 -9.51
CA TRP A 460 -10.39 9.64 -10.39
C TRP A 460 -8.97 9.48 -10.93
N LYS A 461 -8.28 10.59 -11.22
CA LYS A 461 -6.89 10.56 -11.69
C LYS A 461 -5.92 9.93 -10.69
N GLY A 462 -6.22 10.02 -9.39
CA GLY A 462 -5.43 9.45 -8.30
C GLY A 462 -6.08 8.25 -7.61
N SER A 463 -7.22 7.74 -8.09
CA SER A 463 -8.08 6.80 -7.35
C SER A 463 -7.61 5.33 -7.34
N GLY A 464 -6.30 5.08 -7.45
CA GLY A 464 -5.74 3.72 -7.37
C GLY A 464 -6.36 2.73 -8.37
N VAL A 465 -6.84 3.21 -9.52
CA VAL A 465 -7.45 2.40 -10.59
C VAL A 465 -6.45 1.33 -11.03
N GLN A 466 -6.89 0.08 -11.00
CA GLN A 466 -6.03 -1.07 -11.30
C GLN A 466 -5.98 -1.30 -12.81
N PRO A 467 -4.82 -1.68 -13.38
CA PRO A 467 -4.69 -1.95 -14.82
C PRO A 467 -5.72 -2.95 -15.36
N GLY A 468 -6.09 -3.97 -14.57
CA GLY A 468 -7.09 -4.98 -14.93
C GLY A 468 -8.52 -4.45 -15.10
N GLN A 469 -8.80 -3.20 -14.70
CA GLN A 469 -10.11 -2.58 -14.83
C GLN A 469 -10.32 -1.88 -16.19
N LEU A 470 -9.31 -1.86 -17.06
CA LEU A 470 -9.37 -1.13 -18.33
C LEU A 470 -10.53 -1.58 -19.22
N GLY A 471 -10.78 -2.89 -19.37
CA GLY A 471 -11.92 -3.38 -20.14
C GLY A 471 -13.27 -2.85 -19.63
N SER A 472 -13.48 -2.85 -18.31
CA SER A 472 -14.71 -2.29 -17.73
C SER A 472 -14.81 -0.78 -17.95
N ALA A 473 -13.71 -0.04 -17.80
CA ALA A 473 -13.67 1.39 -18.08
C ALA A 473 -13.97 1.72 -19.55
N LEU A 474 -13.46 0.94 -20.50
CA LEU A 474 -13.75 1.12 -21.94
C LEU A 474 -15.23 0.89 -22.25
N ARG A 475 -15.85 -0.15 -21.69
CA ARG A 475 -17.29 -0.43 -21.87
C ARG A 475 -18.16 0.67 -21.28
N VAL A 476 -17.83 1.14 -20.07
CA VAL A 476 -18.52 2.29 -19.45
C VAL A 476 -18.34 3.54 -20.32
N ALA A 477 -17.10 3.85 -20.75
CA ALA A 477 -16.79 5.00 -21.60
C ALA A 477 -17.59 5.00 -22.91
N GLU A 478 -17.74 3.84 -23.58
CA GLU A 478 -18.59 3.68 -24.78
C GLU A 478 -20.07 3.94 -24.46
N GLY A 479 -20.56 3.35 -23.38
CA GLY A 479 -21.96 3.37 -22.97
C GLY A 479 -22.45 4.74 -22.51
N LEU A 480 -21.58 5.56 -21.92
CA LEU A 480 -21.89 6.93 -21.47
C LEU A 480 -22.26 7.86 -22.64
N ARG A 481 -21.65 7.68 -23.82
CA ARG A 481 -21.83 8.58 -24.98
C ARG A 481 -21.56 10.06 -24.66
N ALA A 482 -20.64 10.33 -23.74
CA ALA A 482 -20.19 11.66 -23.35
C ALA A 482 -18.66 11.73 -23.51
N PRO A 483 -18.12 12.37 -24.57
CA PRO A 483 -16.70 12.27 -24.90
C PRO A 483 -15.78 12.85 -23.82
N GLY A 484 -16.19 13.91 -23.12
CA GLY A 484 -15.41 14.49 -22.02
C GLY A 484 -15.31 13.55 -20.82
N THR A 485 -16.46 13.07 -20.34
CA THR A 485 -16.55 12.14 -19.20
C THR A 485 -15.88 10.79 -19.51
N ALA A 486 -16.02 10.30 -20.74
CA ALA A 486 -15.32 9.09 -21.19
C ALA A 486 -13.79 9.26 -21.19
N ALA A 487 -13.28 10.43 -21.62
CA ALA A 487 -11.85 10.70 -21.60
C ALA A 487 -11.33 10.78 -20.17
N MET A 488 -12.06 11.45 -19.27
CA MET A 488 -11.75 11.52 -17.84
C MET A 488 -11.65 10.12 -17.22
N LEU A 489 -12.60 9.22 -17.51
CA LEU A 489 -12.57 7.85 -16.98
C LEU A 489 -11.37 7.04 -17.47
N LEU A 490 -10.90 7.30 -18.69
CA LEU A 490 -9.78 6.57 -19.31
C LEU A 490 -8.40 7.20 -19.03
N GLU A 491 -8.36 8.42 -18.50
CA GLU A 491 -7.12 9.17 -18.22
C GLU A 491 -6.13 8.43 -17.29
N PRO A 492 -6.56 7.73 -16.21
CA PRO A 492 -5.61 7.10 -15.28
C PRO A 492 -4.87 5.90 -15.87
N PHE A 493 -5.42 5.30 -16.93
CA PHE A 493 -4.85 4.09 -17.53
C PHE A 493 -3.58 4.38 -18.32
N ARG A 494 -2.84 3.30 -18.58
CA ARG A 494 -1.51 3.32 -19.18
C ARG A 494 -1.45 2.29 -20.30
N ILE A 495 -0.50 2.47 -21.22
CA ILE A 495 -0.41 1.61 -22.42
C ILE A 495 -0.12 0.15 -22.08
N ASP A 496 0.56 -0.10 -20.96
CA ASP A 496 0.91 -1.44 -20.47
C ASP A 496 -0.28 -2.22 -19.89
N ALA A 497 -1.40 -1.55 -19.59
CA ALA A 497 -2.65 -2.20 -19.24
C ALA A 497 -3.33 -2.88 -20.46
N LEU A 498 -2.92 -2.55 -21.70
CA LEU A 498 -3.54 -3.13 -22.89
C LEU A 498 -3.14 -4.59 -23.10
N THR A 499 -4.15 -5.40 -23.45
CA THR A 499 -4.04 -6.79 -23.84
C THR A 499 -4.89 -7.00 -25.09
N PRO A 500 -4.68 -8.10 -25.84
CA PRO A 500 -5.50 -8.42 -27.02
C PRO A 500 -7.01 -8.51 -26.72
N GLU A 501 -7.39 -8.83 -25.49
CA GLU A 501 -8.79 -8.92 -25.05
C GLU A 501 -9.53 -7.58 -25.10
N HIS A 502 -8.80 -6.46 -25.02
CA HIS A 502 -9.39 -5.12 -25.08
C HIS A 502 -9.70 -4.64 -26.51
N ALA A 503 -9.40 -5.43 -27.55
CA ALA A 503 -9.52 -5.00 -28.94
C ALA A 503 -10.95 -4.63 -29.35
N ASP A 504 -11.94 -5.44 -28.97
CA ASP A 504 -13.35 -5.19 -29.30
C ASP A 504 -13.88 -3.94 -28.57
N ASP A 505 -13.51 -3.78 -27.29
CA ASP A 505 -13.91 -2.61 -26.49
C ASP A 505 -13.28 -1.32 -27.03
N LEU A 506 -11.99 -1.34 -27.41
CA LEU A 506 -11.31 -0.21 -28.08
C LEU A 506 -11.94 0.12 -29.43
N ALA A 507 -12.27 -0.91 -30.23
CA ALA A 507 -12.94 -0.73 -31.51
C ALA A 507 -14.32 -0.08 -31.33
N ALA A 508 -15.07 -0.49 -30.30
CA ALA A 508 -16.37 0.09 -29.97
C ALA A 508 -16.26 1.57 -29.55
N VAL A 509 -15.30 1.90 -28.67
CA VAL A 509 -15.00 3.28 -28.26
C VAL A 509 -14.57 4.13 -29.45
N ALA A 510 -13.68 3.64 -30.30
CA ALA A 510 -13.23 4.35 -31.50
C ALA A 510 -14.37 4.57 -32.51
N LYS A 511 -15.27 3.59 -32.66
CA LYS A 511 -16.48 3.72 -33.49
C LYS A 511 -17.43 4.78 -32.92
N ARG A 512 -17.50 4.91 -31.59
CA ARG A 512 -18.37 5.87 -30.90
C ARG A 512 -17.86 7.31 -30.99
N TYR A 513 -16.58 7.52 -30.73
CA TYR A 513 -16.00 8.87 -30.55
C TYR A 513 -15.03 9.30 -31.66
N GLY A 514 -14.61 8.36 -32.52
CA GLY A 514 -13.65 8.60 -33.58
C GLY A 514 -12.21 8.33 -33.16
N VAL A 515 -11.39 7.94 -34.14
CA VAL A 515 -9.95 7.69 -33.97
C VAL A 515 -9.18 8.93 -33.47
N PRO A 516 -9.46 10.17 -33.93
CA PRO A 516 -8.77 11.36 -33.41
C PRO A 516 -8.98 11.58 -31.90
N TRP A 517 -10.19 11.33 -31.40
CA TRP A 517 -10.49 11.42 -29.97
C TRP A 517 -9.73 10.36 -29.17
N LEU A 518 -9.73 9.11 -29.65
CA LEU A 518 -8.96 8.04 -29.00
C LEU A 518 -7.46 8.34 -29.02
N GLY A 519 -6.97 9.00 -30.08
CA GLY A 519 -5.61 9.51 -30.16
C GLY A 519 -5.22 10.40 -28.98
N GLN A 520 -6.06 11.37 -28.63
CA GLN A 520 -5.83 12.27 -27.49
C GLN A 520 -5.77 11.51 -26.15
N VAL A 521 -6.66 10.53 -25.96
CA VAL A 521 -6.66 9.68 -24.75
C VAL A 521 -5.36 8.86 -24.67
N THR A 522 -5.02 8.16 -25.76
CA THR A 522 -3.84 7.28 -25.81
C THR A 522 -2.51 8.04 -25.75
N GLU A 523 -2.45 9.30 -26.17
CA GLU A 523 -1.25 10.15 -25.99
C GLU A 523 -0.89 10.26 -24.50
N GLY A 524 -1.88 10.40 -23.62
CA GLY A 524 -1.69 10.36 -22.18
C GLY A 524 -1.11 9.01 -21.71
N TRP A 525 -1.56 7.89 -22.27
CA TRP A 525 -1.12 6.53 -21.93
C TRP A 525 0.35 6.27 -22.24
N PHE A 526 0.93 6.97 -23.22
CA PHE A 526 2.35 6.93 -23.58
C PHE A 526 3.23 7.89 -22.75
N GLY A 527 2.64 8.70 -21.85
CA GLY A 527 3.33 9.74 -21.06
C GLY A 527 4.48 9.25 -20.16
N ALA A 528 5.19 10.18 -19.52
CA ALA A 528 6.52 9.95 -18.94
C ALA A 528 6.59 8.92 -17.79
N ARG A 529 7.15 7.74 -18.07
CA ARG A 529 7.81 6.87 -17.06
C ARG A 529 9.20 7.42 -16.73
N ASN A 530 9.77 7.00 -15.59
CA ASN A 530 11.19 7.13 -15.36
C ASN A 530 11.94 6.37 -16.48
N ARG A 531 12.87 7.04 -17.18
CA ARG A 531 13.57 6.46 -18.34
C ARG A 531 14.47 5.26 -17.98
N PHE A 532 14.59 4.96 -16.70
CA PHE A 532 15.43 3.88 -16.16
C PHE A 532 14.63 2.69 -15.60
N GLU A 533 13.30 2.68 -15.72
CA GLU A 533 12.45 1.58 -15.26
C GLU A 533 12.69 0.30 -16.09
N GLU A 534 12.94 -0.82 -15.41
CA GLU A 534 13.47 -2.07 -15.98
C GLU A 534 12.48 -2.82 -16.91
N HIS A 535 11.18 -2.58 -16.76
CA HIS A 535 10.08 -3.30 -17.45
C HIS A 535 9.19 -2.41 -18.34
N ARG A 536 9.69 -1.24 -18.74
CA ARG A 536 8.87 -0.24 -19.44
C ARG A 536 8.26 -0.73 -20.76
N TYR A 537 8.90 -1.71 -21.41
CA TYR A 537 8.54 -2.15 -22.76
C TYR A 537 7.95 -3.55 -22.85
N ASP A 538 7.80 -4.25 -21.72
CA ASP A 538 7.31 -5.64 -21.69
C ASP A 538 5.93 -5.79 -22.33
N TRP A 539 5.13 -4.72 -22.29
CA TRP A 539 3.81 -4.68 -22.95
C TRP A 539 3.88 -4.85 -24.47
N THR A 540 5.00 -4.50 -25.11
CA THR A 540 5.17 -4.58 -26.58
C THR A 540 5.20 -6.01 -27.10
N GLU A 541 5.51 -7.01 -26.25
CA GLU A 541 5.40 -8.43 -26.62
C GLU A 541 3.98 -8.81 -27.05
N ARG A 542 2.96 -8.15 -26.49
CA ARG A 542 1.54 -8.39 -26.82
C ARG A 542 1.05 -7.54 -28.00
N LEU A 543 1.86 -6.59 -28.48
CA LEU A 543 1.46 -5.62 -29.50
C LEU A 543 1.06 -6.27 -30.84
N PRO A 544 1.79 -7.26 -31.40
CA PRO A 544 1.38 -7.91 -32.64
C PRO A 544 0.00 -8.58 -32.53
N GLN A 545 -0.24 -9.30 -31.42
CA GLN A 545 -1.52 -9.97 -31.17
C GLN A 545 -2.66 -8.96 -30.98
N LEU A 546 -2.41 -7.85 -30.27
CA LEU A 546 -3.36 -6.76 -30.10
C LEU A 546 -3.71 -6.10 -31.45
N CYS A 547 -2.72 -5.81 -32.29
CA CYS A 547 -2.95 -5.24 -33.62
C CYS A 547 -3.73 -6.20 -34.52
N ALA A 548 -3.43 -7.50 -34.48
CA ALA A 548 -4.19 -8.52 -35.19
C ALA A 548 -5.65 -8.57 -34.70
N ALA A 549 -5.87 -8.57 -33.39
CA ALA A 549 -7.21 -8.55 -32.80
C ALA A 549 -8.00 -7.29 -33.20
N LEU A 550 -7.37 -6.11 -33.20
CA LEU A 550 -7.99 -4.85 -33.66
C LEU A 550 -8.35 -4.89 -35.15
N CYS A 551 -7.53 -5.52 -35.99
CA CYS A 551 -7.85 -5.76 -37.40
C CYS A 551 -9.04 -6.72 -37.54
N SER A 552 -9.10 -7.79 -36.76
CA SER A 552 -10.24 -8.72 -36.71
C SER A 552 -11.53 -8.03 -36.24
N ALA A 553 -11.41 -7.10 -35.28
CA ALA A 553 -12.48 -6.20 -34.82
C ALA A 553 -12.81 -5.07 -35.83
N ARG A 554 -12.27 -5.15 -37.07
CA ARG A 554 -12.47 -4.19 -38.18
C ARG A 554 -12.06 -2.75 -37.85
N SER A 555 -11.06 -2.58 -36.98
CA SER A 555 -10.53 -1.28 -36.55
C SER A 555 -9.03 -1.12 -36.81
N PRO A 556 -8.54 -1.32 -38.06
CA PRO A 556 -7.12 -1.21 -38.39
C PRO A 556 -6.55 0.20 -38.13
N ALA A 557 -7.38 1.24 -38.19
CA ALA A 557 -6.97 2.61 -37.86
C ALA A 557 -6.56 2.77 -36.39
N VAL A 558 -7.18 2.02 -35.47
CA VAL A 558 -6.80 2.00 -34.04
C VAL A 558 -5.48 1.26 -33.86
N ALA A 559 -5.29 0.13 -34.57
CA ALA A 559 -4.01 -0.57 -34.57
C ALA A 559 -2.87 0.36 -35.05
N GLN A 560 -3.08 1.11 -36.13
CA GLN A 560 -2.11 2.08 -36.64
C GLN A 560 -1.81 3.23 -35.67
N LEU A 561 -2.83 3.70 -34.94
CA LEU A 561 -2.67 4.71 -33.91
C LEU A 561 -1.72 4.22 -32.79
N LEU A 562 -2.00 3.04 -32.23
CA LEU A 562 -1.18 2.46 -31.17
C LEU A 562 0.25 2.15 -31.64
N LEU A 563 0.41 1.61 -32.84
CA LEU A 563 1.71 1.35 -33.45
C LEU A 563 2.53 2.62 -33.68
N THR A 564 1.87 3.69 -34.13
CA THR A 564 2.54 4.99 -34.32
C THR A 564 2.97 5.59 -32.99
N GLY A 565 2.15 5.47 -31.93
CA GLY A 565 2.53 5.89 -30.58
C GLY A 565 3.73 5.10 -30.05
N ALA A 566 3.69 3.76 -30.15
CA ALA A 566 4.79 2.88 -29.75
C ALA A 566 6.10 3.22 -30.47
N TRP A 567 6.03 3.41 -31.79
CA TRP A 567 7.18 3.81 -32.59
C TRP A 567 7.72 5.18 -32.20
N THR A 568 6.86 6.18 -31.95
CA THR A 568 7.28 7.53 -31.57
C THR A 568 8.11 7.51 -30.28
N GLN A 569 7.70 6.68 -29.31
CA GLN A 569 8.43 6.50 -28.07
C GLN A 569 9.80 5.82 -28.30
N VAL A 570 9.82 4.72 -29.06
CA VAL A 570 11.06 3.97 -29.37
C VAL A 570 12.03 4.81 -30.20
N ASP A 571 11.58 5.55 -31.22
CA ASP A 571 12.41 6.43 -32.04
C ASP A 571 13.05 7.56 -31.21
N GLY A 572 12.29 8.17 -30.30
CA GLY A 572 12.79 9.22 -29.42
C GLY A 572 13.95 8.72 -28.54
N GLU A 573 13.83 7.52 -27.98
CA GLU A 573 14.89 6.90 -27.18
C GLU A 573 16.04 6.37 -28.00
N LEU A 574 15.75 5.76 -29.14
CA LEU A 574 16.75 5.28 -30.08
C LEU A 574 17.68 6.42 -30.49
N ARG A 575 17.13 7.58 -30.87
CA ARG A 575 17.92 8.77 -31.25
C ARG A 575 18.74 9.31 -30.08
N LEU A 576 18.13 9.39 -28.89
CA LEU A 576 18.80 9.90 -27.69
C LEU A 576 19.95 8.99 -27.25
N TRP A 577 19.72 7.68 -27.24
CA TRP A 577 20.69 6.69 -26.76
C TRP A 577 21.76 6.42 -27.79
N ALA A 578 21.44 6.39 -29.08
CA ALA A 578 22.44 6.29 -30.14
C ALA A 578 23.47 7.43 -30.12
N ALA A 579 23.11 8.59 -29.56
CA ALA A 579 23.99 9.74 -29.36
C ALA A 579 24.70 9.76 -27.97
N THR A 580 24.46 8.77 -27.10
CA THR A 580 25.09 8.70 -25.77
C THR A 580 26.56 8.30 -25.86
N GLY A 581 27.42 8.98 -25.10
CA GLY A 581 28.88 8.86 -25.18
C GLY A 581 29.45 7.49 -24.77
N PRO A 582 29.27 7.04 -23.50
CA PRO A 582 29.90 5.81 -23.05
C PRO A 582 29.35 4.56 -23.76
N ALA A 583 30.21 3.78 -24.41
CA ALA A 583 29.80 2.66 -25.27
C ALA A 583 29.13 1.53 -24.49
N GLU A 584 29.56 1.28 -23.25
CA GLU A 584 28.95 0.27 -22.38
C GLU A 584 27.49 0.63 -22.05
N ILE A 585 27.28 1.85 -21.58
CA ILE A 585 25.94 2.37 -21.23
C ILE A 585 25.06 2.44 -22.47
N ARG A 586 25.60 2.92 -23.59
CA ARG A 586 24.87 3.01 -24.86
C ARG A 586 24.41 1.63 -25.34
N ARG A 587 25.31 0.64 -25.40
CA ARG A 587 24.97 -0.72 -25.85
C ARG A 587 23.89 -1.34 -24.97
N ALA A 588 24.05 -1.27 -23.65
CA ALA A 588 23.05 -1.82 -22.73
C ALA A 588 21.66 -1.18 -22.91
N ARG A 589 21.61 0.13 -23.20
CA ARG A 589 20.34 0.84 -23.47
C ARG A 589 19.75 0.49 -24.84
N LEU A 590 20.57 0.42 -25.87
CA LEU A 590 20.13 0.11 -27.23
C LEU A 590 19.65 -1.34 -27.38
N ASP A 591 20.29 -2.28 -26.69
CA ASP A 591 19.88 -3.69 -26.63
C ASP A 591 18.47 -3.84 -26.02
N ARG A 592 18.11 -3.02 -25.02
CA ARG A 592 16.75 -2.99 -24.45
C ARG A 592 15.67 -2.54 -25.45
N LEU A 593 16.03 -1.84 -26.53
CA LEU A 593 15.08 -1.44 -27.59
C LEU A 593 14.95 -2.48 -28.70
N SER A 594 15.76 -3.54 -28.69
CA SER A 594 15.76 -4.55 -29.74
C SER A 594 14.43 -5.30 -29.83
N LEU A 595 13.92 -5.87 -28.74
CA LEU A 595 12.63 -6.58 -28.73
C LEU A 595 11.45 -5.66 -29.04
N PRO A 596 11.32 -4.47 -28.43
CA PRO A 596 10.22 -3.56 -28.73
C PRO A 596 10.19 -3.15 -30.20
N LEU A 597 11.35 -2.88 -30.81
CA LEU A 597 11.44 -2.54 -32.22
C LEU A 597 11.03 -3.72 -33.12
N LEU A 598 11.41 -4.95 -32.77
CA LEU A 598 10.99 -6.16 -33.50
C LEU A 598 9.47 -6.29 -33.50
N ARG A 599 8.84 -6.23 -32.32
CA ARG A 599 7.38 -6.36 -32.17
C ARG A 599 6.62 -5.25 -32.90
N ILE A 600 7.16 -4.03 -32.94
CA ILE A 600 6.59 -2.94 -33.75
C ILE A 600 6.69 -3.25 -35.24
N LEU A 601 7.83 -3.74 -35.73
CA LEU A 601 8.03 -4.09 -37.14
C LEU A 601 7.14 -5.24 -37.61
N GLU A 602 6.95 -6.27 -36.78
CA GLU A 602 6.05 -7.40 -37.02
C GLU A 602 4.60 -6.94 -37.24
N ALA A 603 4.15 -5.98 -36.45
CA ALA A 603 2.79 -5.46 -36.49
C ALA A 603 2.59 -4.32 -37.51
N ALA A 604 3.66 -3.70 -37.99
CA ALA A 604 3.60 -2.51 -38.84
C ALA A 604 3.11 -2.81 -40.27
N ASP A 605 2.28 -1.90 -40.80
CA ASP A 605 1.93 -1.91 -42.21
C ASP A 605 3.10 -1.39 -43.08
N ALA A 606 2.92 -1.43 -44.41
CA ALA A 606 3.95 -0.99 -45.33
C ALA A 606 4.34 0.50 -45.16
N GLN A 607 3.38 1.36 -44.78
CA GLN A 607 3.60 2.78 -44.62
C GLN A 607 4.43 3.09 -43.37
N LEU A 608 4.08 2.50 -42.21
CA LEU A 608 4.85 2.64 -40.98
C LEU A 608 6.23 1.99 -41.13
N ARG A 609 6.35 0.82 -41.76
CA ARG A 609 7.66 0.22 -42.07
C ARG A 609 8.55 1.15 -42.89
N GLY A 610 8.00 1.84 -43.90
CA GLY A 610 8.73 2.85 -44.67
C GLY A 610 9.25 4.01 -43.80
N ARG A 611 8.43 4.51 -42.87
CA ARG A 611 8.83 5.56 -41.90
C ARG A 611 9.92 5.09 -40.96
N ILE A 612 9.80 3.88 -40.41
CA ILE A 612 10.81 3.28 -39.53
C ILE A 612 12.14 3.15 -40.29
N MET A 613 12.13 2.61 -41.51
CA MET A 613 13.34 2.48 -42.32
C MET A 613 14.00 3.82 -42.64
N ALA A 614 13.23 4.86 -42.97
CA ALA A 614 13.76 6.20 -43.19
C ALA A 614 14.42 6.78 -41.92
N ALA A 615 13.79 6.55 -40.77
CA ALA A 615 14.34 6.97 -39.48
C ALA A 615 15.64 6.23 -39.13
N LEU A 616 15.69 4.90 -39.28
CA LEU A 616 16.89 4.09 -39.07
C LEU A 616 18.04 4.53 -39.98
N ARG A 617 17.74 4.85 -41.25
CA ARG A 617 18.73 5.39 -42.21
C ARG A 617 19.37 6.69 -41.75
N SER A 618 18.60 7.57 -41.09
CA SER A 618 19.12 8.84 -40.56
C SER A 618 19.95 8.69 -39.29
N CYS A 619 19.97 7.52 -38.66
CA CYS A 619 20.77 7.27 -37.46
C CYS A 619 22.24 7.02 -37.81
N GLN A 620 23.12 7.30 -36.84
CA GLN A 620 24.54 6.93 -36.91
C GLN A 620 24.69 5.40 -36.81
N ASP A 621 25.89 4.89 -37.14
CA ASP A 621 26.17 3.45 -37.13
C ASP A 621 26.04 2.80 -35.74
N THR A 622 26.02 3.60 -34.67
CA THR A 622 25.70 3.13 -33.31
C THR A 622 24.32 2.46 -33.22
N VAL A 623 23.39 2.75 -34.15
CA VAL A 623 22.09 2.08 -34.23
C VAL A 623 22.21 0.56 -34.44
N LEU A 624 23.33 0.08 -34.99
CA LEU A 624 23.63 -1.36 -35.14
C LEU A 624 23.66 -2.08 -33.79
N GLU A 625 23.98 -1.37 -32.70
CA GLU A 625 23.96 -1.90 -31.33
C GLU A 625 22.54 -2.29 -30.86
N CYS A 626 21.48 -1.78 -31.52
CA CYS A 626 20.08 -2.21 -31.33
C CYS A 626 19.63 -3.20 -32.42
N LEU A 627 19.97 -2.93 -33.69
CA LEU A 627 19.46 -3.70 -34.82
C LEU A 627 20.05 -5.12 -34.92
N LEU A 628 21.32 -5.32 -34.57
CA LEU A 628 21.94 -6.65 -34.64
C LEU A 628 21.39 -7.61 -33.58
N PRO A 629 21.28 -7.23 -32.28
CA PRO A 629 20.59 -8.09 -31.31
C PRO A 629 19.14 -8.39 -31.71
N MET A 630 18.42 -7.39 -32.25
CA MET A 630 17.06 -7.56 -32.77
C MET A 630 16.99 -8.64 -33.86
N LEU A 631 17.83 -8.54 -34.89
CA LEU A 631 17.86 -9.52 -35.99
C LEU A 631 18.31 -10.90 -35.52
N ARG A 632 19.22 -10.98 -34.54
CA ARG A 632 19.64 -12.25 -33.92
C ARG A 632 18.51 -12.91 -33.15
N HIS A 633 17.70 -12.11 -32.46
CA HIS A 633 16.54 -12.61 -31.73
C HIS A 633 15.47 -13.11 -32.72
N ALA A 634 15.13 -12.33 -33.74
CA ALA A 634 14.18 -12.73 -34.78
C ALA A 634 14.59 -14.06 -35.46
N ALA A 635 15.87 -14.21 -35.81
CA ALA A 635 16.39 -15.44 -36.43
C ALA A 635 16.35 -16.68 -35.53
N ARG A 636 16.22 -16.52 -34.20
CA ARG A 636 16.09 -17.63 -33.24
C ARG A 636 14.65 -18.06 -33.03
N GLU A 637 13.71 -17.11 -33.07
CA GLU A 637 12.32 -17.34 -32.70
C GLU A 637 11.39 -17.64 -33.88
N GLN A 638 11.73 -17.20 -35.09
CA GLN A 638 10.79 -17.17 -36.22
C GLN A 638 11.20 -18.05 -37.39
N THR A 639 10.20 -18.51 -38.14
CA THR A 639 10.38 -19.24 -39.40
C THR A 639 10.69 -18.30 -40.56
N GLU A 640 11.34 -18.79 -41.63
CA GLU A 640 11.71 -17.96 -42.81
C GLU A 640 10.53 -17.20 -43.44
N GLY A 641 9.31 -17.75 -43.37
CA GLY A 641 8.10 -17.09 -43.89
C GLY A 641 7.66 -15.88 -43.07
N GLU A 642 7.77 -15.98 -41.74
CA GLU A 642 7.43 -14.90 -40.79
C GLU A 642 8.41 -13.74 -40.91
N LEU A 643 9.71 -14.05 -41.02
CA LEU A 643 10.79 -13.08 -41.21
C LEU A 643 10.61 -12.21 -42.46
N ARG A 644 10.12 -12.80 -43.57
CA ARG A 644 9.83 -12.08 -44.82
C ARG A 644 8.60 -11.19 -44.69
N SER A 645 7.57 -11.65 -43.99
CA SER A 645 6.30 -10.91 -43.81
C SER A 645 6.46 -9.64 -42.95
N ALA A 646 7.35 -9.68 -41.95
CA ALA A 646 7.66 -8.55 -41.06
C ALA A 646 8.58 -7.49 -41.72
N GLY A 647 9.04 -7.70 -42.97
CA GLY A 647 9.91 -6.74 -43.67
C GLY A 647 11.32 -6.63 -43.11
N LEU A 648 11.75 -7.58 -42.28
CA LEU A 648 13.06 -7.58 -41.60
C LEU A 648 14.24 -7.70 -42.58
N GLY A 649 14.01 -8.27 -43.78
CA GLY A 649 15.02 -8.29 -44.85
C GLY A 649 15.47 -6.91 -45.33
N ALA A 650 14.62 -5.87 -45.22
CA ALA A 650 15.03 -4.49 -45.51
C ALA A 650 15.96 -3.94 -44.42
N VAL A 651 15.70 -4.27 -43.14
CA VAL A 651 16.56 -3.90 -42.02
C VAL A 651 17.90 -4.64 -42.10
N ALA A 652 17.88 -5.94 -42.43
CA ALA A 652 19.08 -6.74 -42.63
C ALA A 652 19.95 -6.17 -43.76
N ARG A 653 19.38 -5.78 -44.91
CA ARG A 653 20.14 -5.13 -45.98
C ARG A 653 20.78 -3.81 -45.55
N GLU A 654 20.03 -2.94 -44.86
CA GLU A 654 20.57 -1.69 -44.31
C GLU A 654 21.73 -1.95 -43.34
N CYS A 655 21.61 -2.95 -42.46
CA CYS A 655 22.70 -3.35 -41.57
C CYS A 655 23.91 -3.88 -42.36
N GLY A 656 23.66 -4.68 -43.39
CA GLY A 656 24.69 -5.22 -44.29
C GLY A 656 25.46 -4.14 -45.03
N ASP A 657 24.78 -3.11 -45.53
CA ASP A 657 25.39 -1.97 -46.21
C ASP A 657 26.31 -1.18 -45.27
N ARG A 658 25.85 -0.91 -44.04
CA ARG A 658 26.66 -0.22 -43.00
C ARG A 658 27.86 -1.04 -42.57
N LEU A 659 27.66 -2.31 -42.26
CA LEU A 659 28.73 -3.23 -41.87
C LEU A 659 29.74 -3.42 -43.01
N GLY A 660 29.27 -3.51 -44.25
CA GLY A 660 30.11 -3.58 -45.45
C GLY A 660 30.94 -2.31 -45.65
N ALA A 661 30.35 -1.13 -45.44
CA ALA A 661 31.08 0.14 -45.47
C ALA A 661 32.16 0.20 -44.37
N LEU A 662 31.85 -0.25 -43.15
CA LEU A 662 32.80 -0.32 -42.04
C LEU A 662 33.92 -1.34 -42.29
N ALA A 663 33.60 -2.52 -42.82
CA ALA A 663 34.56 -3.58 -43.13
C ALA A 663 35.53 -3.19 -44.27
N ARG A 664 35.02 -2.50 -45.31
CA ARG A 664 35.81 -2.00 -46.45
C ARG A 664 36.65 -0.76 -46.13
N ARG A 665 36.46 -0.12 -44.97
CA ARG A 665 37.23 1.05 -44.58
C ARG A 665 38.72 0.69 -44.47
N ALA A 666 39.55 1.38 -45.26
CA ALA A 666 41.00 1.15 -45.31
C ALA A 666 41.63 1.18 -43.90
N PRO A 667 42.66 0.36 -43.64
CA PRO A 667 43.46 0.48 -42.42
C PRO A 667 43.96 1.91 -42.24
N ARG A 668 43.80 2.44 -41.03
CA ARG A 668 44.36 3.73 -40.64
C ARG A 668 45.88 3.69 -40.82
N ALA A 669 46.42 4.72 -41.46
CA ALA A 669 47.86 4.86 -41.65
C ALA A 669 48.57 4.98 -40.30
N ALA A 670 49.77 4.41 -40.17
CA ALA A 670 50.52 4.36 -38.91
C ALA A 670 50.86 5.76 -38.35
N ASP A 671 50.83 6.78 -39.20
CA ASP A 671 51.10 8.19 -38.87
C ASP A 671 49.82 9.02 -38.62
N ASP A 672 48.63 8.42 -38.74
CA ASP A 672 47.36 9.12 -38.60
C ASP A 672 46.77 8.94 -37.19
N TRP A 673 47.14 9.82 -36.27
CA TRP A 673 46.60 9.88 -34.91
C TRP A 673 45.37 10.78 -34.79
N SER A 674 44.73 11.16 -35.90
CA SER A 674 43.57 12.04 -35.82
C SER A 674 42.34 11.35 -35.20
N VAL A 675 41.68 12.02 -34.27
CA VAL A 675 40.43 11.57 -33.64
C VAL A 675 39.34 12.56 -34.00
N ALA A 676 38.30 12.08 -34.67
CA ALA A 676 37.13 12.89 -34.97
C ALA A 676 36.31 13.08 -33.70
N TRP A 677 36.13 14.32 -33.27
CA TRP A 677 35.35 14.66 -32.08
C TRP A 677 34.79 16.07 -32.20
N THR A 678 33.55 16.24 -31.74
CA THR A 678 32.87 17.53 -31.64
C THR A 678 32.64 17.85 -30.17
N GLY A 679 33.16 19.00 -29.73
CA GLY A 679 32.99 19.46 -28.36
C GLY A 679 31.78 20.37 -28.17
N CYS A 680 31.63 20.94 -26.98
CA CYS A 680 30.47 21.80 -26.65
C CYS A 680 30.59 23.25 -27.17
N GLY A 681 31.44 23.49 -28.17
CA GLY A 681 31.61 24.80 -28.80
C GLY A 681 32.38 25.86 -28.00
N CYS A 682 32.85 25.56 -26.78
CA CYS A 682 33.68 26.48 -26.01
C CYS A 682 35.14 26.50 -26.50
N GLU A 683 35.91 27.52 -26.13
CA GLU A 683 37.32 27.68 -26.54
C GLU A 683 38.20 26.48 -26.14
N LEU A 684 37.99 25.92 -24.94
CA LEU A 684 38.71 24.72 -24.49
C LEU A 684 38.33 23.47 -25.31
N CYS A 685 37.08 23.36 -25.74
CA CYS A 685 36.68 22.30 -26.67
C CYS A 685 37.26 22.54 -28.07
N GLY A 686 37.40 23.79 -28.51
CA GLY A 686 38.10 24.15 -29.75
C GLY A 686 39.57 23.69 -29.74
N GLY A 687 40.30 24.03 -28.67
CA GLY A 687 41.70 23.62 -28.50
C GLY A 687 41.90 22.11 -28.36
N LEU A 688 40.99 21.43 -27.65
CA LEU A 688 40.99 19.96 -27.60
C LEU A 688 40.71 19.36 -28.99
N GLY A 689 39.73 19.91 -29.72
CA GLY A 689 39.39 19.48 -31.08
C GLY A 689 40.55 19.63 -32.07
N GLU A 690 41.31 20.73 -31.99
CA GLU A 690 42.50 20.94 -32.82
C GLU A 690 43.60 19.92 -32.51
N PHE A 691 43.85 19.64 -31.23
CA PHE A 691 44.78 18.57 -30.82
C PHE A 691 44.32 17.20 -31.33
N LEU A 692 43.05 16.86 -31.15
CA LEU A 692 42.48 15.60 -31.59
C LEU A 692 42.53 15.47 -33.12
N GLY A 693 42.24 16.52 -33.87
CA GLY A 693 42.25 16.54 -35.34
C GLY A 693 43.65 16.43 -35.97
N SER A 694 44.72 16.72 -35.23
CA SER A 694 46.08 16.61 -35.76
C SER A 694 46.52 15.16 -35.99
N ARG A 695 46.98 14.85 -37.22
CA ARG A 695 47.49 13.52 -37.58
C ARG A 695 48.80 13.18 -36.87
N SER A 696 49.72 14.12 -36.73
CA SER A 696 51.07 13.89 -36.20
C SER A 696 51.24 14.27 -34.72
N ARG A 697 50.41 15.17 -34.19
CA ARG A 697 50.53 15.62 -32.80
C ARG A 697 49.96 14.57 -31.83
N ARG A 698 50.86 13.89 -31.12
CA ARG A 698 50.53 12.83 -30.17
C ARG A 698 50.38 13.32 -28.73
N THR A 699 51.11 14.37 -28.35
CA THR A 699 51.10 14.92 -27.00
C THR A 699 50.77 16.41 -27.02
N LEU A 700 49.97 16.85 -26.05
CA LEU A 700 49.69 18.24 -25.75
C LEU A 700 49.94 18.49 -24.26
N GLU A 701 50.86 19.40 -23.95
CA GLU A 701 51.03 19.94 -22.61
C GLU A 701 50.27 21.27 -22.54
N TRP A 702 49.20 21.32 -21.74
CA TRP A 702 48.26 22.44 -21.71
C TRP A 702 48.13 23.04 -20.31
N PRO A 703 48.81 24.17 -20.02
CA PRO A 703 48.66 24.89 -18.76
C PRO A 703 47.23 25.46 -18.64
N LEU A 704 46.47 24.97 -17.66
CA LEU A 704 45.06 25.33 -17.49
C LEU A 704 44.73 25.52 -16.02
N ALA A 705 43.81 26.43 -15.71
CA ALA A 705 43.26 26.57 -14.36
C ALA A 705 42.44 25.33 -13.94
N LYS A 706 42.14 25.18 -12.64
CA LYS A 706 41.48 23.98 -12.07
C LYS A 706 40.18 23.62 -12.80
N ASP A 707 39.31 24.59 -13.06
CA ASP A 707 38.02 24.34 -13.69
C ASP A 707 38.14 24.00 -15.18
N GLY A 708 39.09 24.64 -15.87
CA GLY A 708 39.42 24.29 -17.26
C GLY A 708 39.92 22.85 -17.39
N ARG A 709 40.79 22.40 -16.47
CA ARG A 709 41.24 20.99 -16.45
C ARG A 709 40.10 20.03 -16.14
N ARG A 710 39.25 20.34 -15.15
CA ARG A 710 38.07 19.51 -14.81
C ARG A 710 37.14 19.35 -16.00
N HIS A 711 36.88 20.43 -16.74
CA HIS A 711 36.06 20.40 -17.94
C HIS A 711 36.65 19.47 -19.01
N VAL A 712 37.95 19.60 -19.31
CA VAL A 712 38.62 18.77 -20.34
C VAL A 712 38.66 17.30 -19.92
N HIS A 713 38.97 16.99 -18.66
CA HIS A 713 38.89 15.62 -18.12
C HIS A 713 37.49 15.02 -18.34
N SER A 714 36.45 15.71 -17.88
CA SER A 714 35.06 15.26 -18.04
C SER A 714 34.67 15.04 -19.51
N ARG A 715 35.12 15.90 -20.44
CA ARG A 715 34.84 15.74 -21.88
C ARG A 715 35.54 14.52 -22.48
N ILE A 716 36.78 14.24 -22.07
CA ILE A 716 37.51 13.06 -22.51
C ILE A 716 36.86 11.78 -21.98
N ASP A 717 36.50 11.75 -20.70
CA ASP A 717 35.87 10.59 -20.08
C ASP A 717 34.47 10.33 -20.65
N THR A 718 33.63 11.36 -20.78
CA THR A 718 32.26 11.23 -21.30
C THR A 718 32.23 10.75 -22.75
N ALA A 719 33.20 11.15 -23.56
CA ALA A 719 33.30 10.76 -24.97
C ALA A 719 34.22 9.53 -25.18
N GLU A 720 34.71 8.92 -24.11
CA GLU A 720 35.64 7.78 -24.13
C GLU A 720 36.81 7.97 -25.11
N LEU A 721 37.39 9.17 -25.19
CA LEU A 721 38.42 9.44 -26.19
C LEU A 721 39.68 8.61 -25.90
N PRO A 722 40.37 8.06 -26.92
CA PRO A 722 41.57 7.23 -26.74
C PRO A 722 42.81 8.10 -26.40
N VAL A 723 42.69 8.92 -25.36
CA VAL A 723 43.68 9.90 -24.92
C VAL A 723 43.88 9.74 -23.42
N SER A 724 45.11 9.44 -22.99
CA SER A 724 45.46 9.50 -21.57
C SER A 724 45.53 10.96 -21.14
N HIS A 725 44.95 11.29 -20.00
CA HIS A 725 44.85 12.66 -19.49
C HIS A 725 45.35 12.73 -18.05
N VAL A 726 46.48 13.39 -17.83
CA VAL A 726 47.12 13.45 -16.50
C VAL A 726 47.48 14.89 -16.15
N THR A 727 47.06 15.36 -14.98
CA THR A 727 47.47 16.68 -14.48
C THR A 727 48.86 16.57 -13.83
N ARG A 728 49.88 17.19 -14.44
CA ARG A 728 51.22 17.35 -13.85
C ARG A 728 51.21 18.53 -12.87
N ARG A 729 51.37 18.26 -11.58
CA ARG A 729 51.29 19.25 -10.49
C ARG A 729 52.63 19.96 -10.24
N GLN A 730 53.20 20.56 -11.29
CA GLN A 730 54.46 21.32 -11.23
C GLN A 730 54.27 22.69 -11.92
N GLY A 731 54.55 23.79 -11.23
CA GLY A 731 54.28 25.17 -11.70
C GLY A 731 52.84 25.64 -11.45
N ARG A 732 52.52 26.92 -11.70
CA ARG A 732 51.14 27.46 -11.67
C ARG A 732 50.88 28.31 -12.92
N PRO A 733 49.78 28.07 -13.68
CA PRO A 733 48.78 27.00 -13.49
C PRO A 733 49.34 25.59 -13.76
N TYR A 734 48.76 24.54 -13.14
CA TYR A 734 49.17 23.15 -13.42
C TYR A 734 48.87 22.77 -14.87
N THR A 735 49.73 21.92 -15.43
CA THR A 735 49.66 21.48 -16.83
C THR A 735 48.87 20.19 -16.96
N LEU A 736 47.84 20.18 -17.81
CA LEU A 736 47.17 18.97 -18.26
C LEU A 736 47.96 18.37 -19.42
N VAL A 737 48.48 17.16 -19.23
CA VAL A 737 49.21 16.42 -20.26
C VAL A 737 48.24 15.44 -20.90
N LEU A 738 47.99 15.63 -22.19
CA LEU A 738 47.17 14.75 -23.02
C LEU A 738 48.07 13.95 -23.94
N THR A 739 47.91 12.64 -23.99
CA THR A 739 48.64 11.76 -24.92
C THR A 739 47.69 10.82 -25.63
N LYS A 740 47.66 10.87 -26.96
CA LYS A 740 46.90 9.93 -27.77
C LYS A 740 47.49 8.53 -27.64
N THR A 741 46.64 7.55 -27.40
CA THR A 741 47.05 6.18 -27.07
C THR A 741 46.89 5.25 -28.27
N GLU A 742 47.65 4.15 -28.27
CA GLU A 742 47.51 3.06 -29.26
C GLU A 742 46.11 2.43 -29.26
N GLU A 743 45.31 2.72 -28.24
CA GLU A 743 43.92 2.32 -28.14
C GLU A 743 43.12 2.72 -29.39
N LEU A 744 43.40 3.88 -29.98
CA LEU A 744 42.80 4.34 -31.24
C LEU A 744 42.90 3.29 -32.36
N PHE A 745 44.10 2.77 -32.61
CA PHE A 745 44.33 1.79 -33.68
C PHE A 745 43.77 0.41 -33.32
N THR A 746 43.88 0.01 -32.05
CA THR A 746 43.33 -1.27 -31.59
C THR A 746 41.81 -1.31 -31.69
N ARG A 747 41.12 -0.23 -31.27
CA ARG A 747 39.67 -0.08 -31.38
C ARG A 747 39.21 -0.12 -32.83
N GLU A 748 39.84 0.63 -33.74
CA GLU A 748 39.45 0.59 -35.16
C GLU A 748 39.67 -0.77 -35.82
N ARG A 749 40.77 -1.47 -35.49
CA ARG A 749 40.99 -2.85 -35.96
C ARG A 749 39.93 -3.80 -35.41
N ALA A 750 39.57 -3.66 -34.13
CA ALA A 750 38.53 -4.46 -33.49
C ALA A 750 37.15 -4.19 -34.12
N THR A 751 36.78 -2.92 -34.33
CA THR A 751 35.53 -2.54 -35.01
C THR A 751 35.44 -3.12 -36.42
N ARG A 752 36.52 -3.03 -37.23
CA ARG A 752 36.52 -3.62 -38.59
C ARG A 752 36.37 -5.14 -38.55
N ARG A 753 37.08 -5.82 -37.64
CA ARG A 753 36.99 -7.28 -37.48
C ARG A 753 35.60 -7.71 -37.04
N GLN A 754 35.03 -7.02 -36.05
CA GLN A 754 33.68 -7.28 -35.56
C GLN A 754 32.64 -7.03 -36.66
N ALA A 755 32.77 -5.95 -37.43
CA ALA A 755 31.88 -5.67 -38.55
C ALA A 755 31.94 -6.77 -39.63
N GLY A 756 33.13 -7.30 -39.92
CA GLY A 756 33.28 -8.44 -40.84
C GLY A 756 32.63 -9.72 -40.32
N ALA A 757 32.76 -10.01 -39.02
CA ALA A 757 32.11 -11.17 -38.39
C ALA A 757 30.58 -11.04 -38.39
N ASP A 758 30.06 -9.86 -38.06
CA ASP A 758 28.62 -9.58 -38.05
C ASP A 758 28.04 -9.60 -39.47
N LEU A 759 28.78 -9.11 -40.47
CA LEU A 759 28.38 -9.18 -41.88
C LEU A 759 28.32 -10.62 -42.39
N ALA A 760 29.29 -11.47 -42.02
CA ALA A 760 29.29 -12.89 -42.40
C ALA A 760 28.11 -13.64 -41.76
N TRP A 761 27.83 -13.37 -40.49
CA TRP A 761 26.63 -13.90 -39.82
C TRP A 761 25.35 -13.44 -40.53
N LEU A 762 25.24 -12.16 -40.88
CA LEU A 762 24.06 -11.60 -41.53
C LEU A 762 23.83 -12.21 -42.92
N ALA A 763 24.90 -12.33 -43.73
CA ALA A 763 24.83 -12.92 -45.06
C ALA A 763 24.43 -14.40 -45.03
N SER A 764 24.90 -15.17 -44.03
CA SER A 764 24.55 -16.59 -43.88
C SER A 764 23.13 -16.82 -43.35
N THR A 765 22.55 -15.84 -42.66
CA THR A 765 21.24 -15.99 -41.99
C THR A 765 20.08 -15.36 -42.78
N TRP A 766 20.31 -14.28 -43.54
CA TRP A 766 19.23 -13.46 -44.11
C TRP A 766 19.18 -13.40 -45.66
N ASP A 767 19.98 -14.22 -46.37
CA ASP A 767 20.12 -14.26 -47.84
C ASP A 767 20.02 -12.87 -48.50
N LEU A 768 21.10 -12.09 -48.38
CA LEU A 768 21.20 -10.73 -48.90
C LEU A 768 21.37 -10.67 -50.45
N SER A 769 21.31 -11.82 -51.12
CA SER A 769 21.63 -12.00 -52.56
C SER A 769 20.42 -11.79 -53.48
N GLY A 770 19.20 -11.80 -52.93
CA GLY A 770 17.95 -11.64 -53.68
C GLY A 770 17.56 -10.17 -53.84
N GLU A 771 17.62 -9.67 -55.08
CA GLU A 771 17.31 -8.31 -55.55
C GLU A 771 18.46 -7.28 -55.48
N ALA A 772 19.34 -7.42 -56.49
CA ALA A 772 20.30 -6.46 -57.03
C ALA A 772 21.60 -6.17 -56.23
N GLY A 773 22.60 -7.02 -56.48
CA GLY A 773 23.97 -6.56 -56.77
C GLY A 773 24.88 -6.26 -55.58
N VAL A 774 25.20 -7.25 -54.77
CA VAL A 774 26.40 -7.22 -53.91
C VAL A 774 27.31 -8.38 -54.32
N ASP A 775 28.46 -8.05 -54.88
CA ASP A 775 29.53 -8.99 -55.24
C ASP A 775 30.14 -9.58 -53.95
N THR A 776 29.84 -10.85 -53.68
CA THR A 776 30.27 -11.59 -52.48
C THR A 776 31.65 -12.24 -52.63
N ARG A 777 32.57 -11.65 -53.41
CA ARG A 777 33.96 -12.12 -53.45
C ARG A 777 34.87 -11.19 -52.64
N LEU A 778 34.99 -11.49 -51.34
CA LEU A 778 36.20 -11.25 -50.54
C LEU A 778 36.44 -12.42 -49.60
#